data_AF-A0A1C2AXD8-F1
#
_entry.id   AF-A0A1C2AXD8-F1
#
_cell.length_a   1.000
_cell.length_b   1.000
_cell.length_c   1.000
_cell.angle_alpha   90.00
_cell.angle_beta   90.00
_cell.angle_gamma   90.00
#
_symmetry.space_group_name_H-M   'P 1'
#
loop_
_entity.id
_entity.type
_entity.pdbx_description
1 polymer ?
#
loop_
_entity_poly.entity_id
_entity_poly.type
_entity_poly.pdbx_seq_one_letter_code
_entity_poly.pdbx_strand_id
1 'polypeptide(L)'
;GGGTNADNWAKQAEEYYLHNTLSPIDKNLTCQNSYVLVIGDGDWYYHNNAARRVSKLLNQHKIKTFTVAYGTGLSNSGVRNFNRMAQTGGTNSVIVARTTQSLKTQLKAAISQIIAQKLSFSAPAITATIEQGGSLYQAQFDYEQNKEWKGTLKSTAIDSNGVVGKKNWDAAELLEKRNPDDRKIWTHLPNTSANSGYSNLNNWVTSNYQDIDKLFTHTNNEVPNYHSKSDNPTNTQRCKNVSSVQNDNEDDIKGLIQFVRGQDYFDYDGDCNLTETRPNPLGDIYHSELVVVSKPSAETAFAGRNQESYWRSLKNYSSFAQKHSSRKETVYVGANDGMLHAFDGKTGKEIWAFVPPFIASTMPNMVNVNLNRSGVGGSNAIYGVDGSVTAHDMFYKGPYDLKKEWHTILMVPYGRGGAGFSVLDITDRDAPMHLYSVLNDGIQTQVHVMDHNGTISSYDYIKKIYDLASFFESITVSSNNKGDLTCKSDQSTDCQESNVWTLDVPNLSKSDVSILIDDKPYTNFTVKASTITIPAPPSGGQAQTKPATEITLINKTLKFYGADPCASNPNAACNLESSNMALHIKPGSAQTGVLTQPEYDYSELGGTWSSPRIIRMPNKGPGDNNLEDDIYVAIMG
;
A
#
# COMPACT_ATOMS: atom_id res chain seq x y z
N GLY A 1 10.26 -17.33 24.39
CA GLY A 1 10.39 -17.88 23.03
C GLY A 1 10.83 -19.32 23.14
N GLY A 2 9.98 -20.26 22.70
CA GLY A 2 10.17 -21.70 22.91
C GLY A 2 10.28 -22.46 21.61
N GLY A 3 10.46 -23.78 21.73
CA GLY A 3 10.33 -24.66 20.57
C GLY A 3 8.89 -24.64 20.05
N THR A 4 8.72 -24.40 18.75
CA THR A 4 7.39 -24.29 18.15
C THR A 4 6.78 -25.68 17.95
N ASN A 5 5.62 -26.00 18.55
CA ASN A 5 4.94 -27.29 18.35
C ASN A 5 3.86 -27.17 17.27
N ALA A 6 4.04 -27.87 16.15
CA ALA A 6 3.11 -27.82 15.04
C ALA A 6 1.75 -28.49 15.32
N ASP A 7 1.71 -29.53 16.16
CA ASP A 7 0.45 -30.24 16.42
C ASP A 7 -0.53 -29.38 17.22
N ASN A 8 -0.02 -28.46 18.04
CA ASN A 8 -0.85 -27.65 18.93
C ASN A 8 -1.77 -26.70 18.17
N TRP A 9 -1.24 -25.89 17.23
CA TRP A 9 -2.09 -25.01 16.44
C TRP A 9 -3.02 -25.80 15.51
N ALA A 10 -2.56 -26.95 14.98
CA ALA A 10 -3.37 -27.77 14.10
C ALA A 10 -4.54 -28.41 14.84
N LYS A 11 -4.31 -28.80 16.11
CA LYS A 11 -5.33 -29.27 17.03
C LYS A 11 -6.30 -28.14 17.40
N GLN A 12 -5.81 -26.95 17.73
CA GLN A 12 -6.66 -25.80 18.03
C GLN A 12 -7.57 -25.45 16.84
N ALA A 13 -7.03 -25.43 15.62
CA ALA A 13 -7.82 -25.20 14.41
C ALA A 13 -8.90 -26.27 14.24
N GLU A 14 -8.56 -27.54 14.46
CA GLU A 14 -9.52 -28.65 14.41
C GLU A 14 -10.62 -28.51 15.46
N GLU A 15 -10.26 -28.24 16.72
CA GLU A 15 -11.22 -28.09 17.80
C GLU A 15 -12.11 -26.85 17.61
N TYR A 16 -11.56 -25.74 17.11
CA TYR A 16 -12.32 -24.52 16.84
C TYR A 16 -13.33 -24.71 15.71
N TYR A 17 -12.89 -25.19 14.54
CA TYR A 17 -13.78 -25.34 13.39
C TYR A 17 -14.76 -26.50 13.53
N LEU A 18 -14.41 -27.54 14.29
CA LEU A 18 -15.26 -28.71 14.49
C LEU A 18 -16.01 -28.66 15.82
N HIS A 19 -15.96 -27.55 16.56
CA HIS A 19 -16.70 -27.42 17.81
C HIS A 19 -18.21 -27.53 17.57
N ASN A 20 -18.88 -28.41 18.33
CA ASN A 20 -20.30 -28.71 18.09
C ASN A 20 -21.23 -27.50 18.22
N THR A 21 -20.90 -26.54 19.09
CA THR A 21 -21.76 -25.37 19.40
C THR A 21 -21.12 -24.01 19.14
N LEU A 22 -19.81 -23.97 18.93
CA LEU A 22 -19.04 -22.71 18.82
C LEU A 22 -18.30 -22.62 17.49
N SER A 23 -18.51 -23.58 16.60
CA SER A 23 -17.91 -23.52 15.27
C SER A 23 -18.40 -22.26 14.56
N PRO A 24 -17.51 -21.49 13.94
CA PRO A 24 -17.90 -20.34 13.13
C PRO A 24 -18.52 -20.76 11.79
N ILE A 25 -18.56 -22.06 11.46
CA ILE A 25 -19.11 -22.57 10.20
C ILE A 25 -20.64 -22.59 10.29
N ASP A 26 -21.28 -21.72 9.52
CA ASP A 26 -22.72 -21.73 9.32
C ASP A 26 -23.06 -22.69 8.17
N LYS A 27 -23.66 -23.83 8.51
CA LYS A 27 -24.07 -24.86 7.55
C LYS A 27 -25.12 -24.37 6.54
N ASN A 28 -25.78 -23.23 6.80
CA ASN A 28 -26.77 -22.64 5.90
C ASN A 28 -26.13 -21.72 4.84
N LEU A 29 -24.88 -21.30 5.03
CA LEU A 29 -24.17 -20.42 4.10
C LEU A 29 -23.33 -21.24 3.12
N THR A 30 -23.92 -21.58 1.97
CA THR A 30 -23.25 -22.36 0.90
C THR A 30 -22.04 -21.66 0.28
N CYS A 31 -21.84 -20.37 0.54
CA CYS A 31 -20.73 -19.56 0.05
C CYS A 31 -19.67 -19.22 1.12
N GLN A 32 -19.80 -19.71 2.34
CA GLN A 32 -18.81 -19.47 3.39
C GLN A 32 -17.56 -20.32 3.12
N ASN A 33 -16.42 -19.64 3.00
CA ASN A 33 -15.12 -20.29 2.95
C ASN A 33 -14.42 -20.14 4.31
N SER A 34 -13.69 -21.18 4.73
CA SER A 34 -12.97 -21.20 6.01
C SER A 34 -11.51 -21.57 5.80
N TYR A 35 -10.64 -20.91 6.55
CA TYR A 35 -9.19 -20.98 6.35
C TYR A 35 -8.45 -21.03 7.69
N VAL A 36 -7.34 -21.75 7.71
CA VAL A 36 -6.35 -21.69 8.79
C VAL A 36 -5.15 -20.92 8.27
N LEU A 37 -4.72 -19.90 9.01
CA LEU A 37 -3.49 -19.18 8.72
C LEU A 37 -2.51 -19.42 9.86
N VAL A 38 -1.34 -19.94 9.53
CA VAL A 38 -0.27 -20.21 10.48
C VAL A 38 0.89 -19.28 10.16
N ILE A 39 1.32 -18.47 11.12
CA ILE A 39 2.50 -17.61 10.99
C ILE A 39 3.50 -18.07 12.04
N GLY A 40 4.76 -18.29 11.64
CA GLY A 40 5.82 -18.64 12.58
C GLY A 40 7.19 -18.21 12.09
N ASP A 41 8.09 -17.96 13.04
CA ASP A 41 9.38 -17.30 12.84
C ASP A 41 10.60 -18.20 13.07
N GLY A 42 10.36 -19.51 13.26
CA GLY A 42 11.39 -20.49 13.52
C GLY A 42 11.00 -21.92 13.18
N ASP A 43 11.92 -22.83 13.43
CA ASP A 43 11.69 -24.26 13.27
C ASP A 43 10.68 -24.78 14.30
N TRP A 44 10.01 -25.87 13.94
CA TRP A 44 8.93 -26.47 14.71
C TRP A 44 9.17 -27.97 14.92
N TYR A 45 8.37 -28.61 15.76
CA TYR A 45 8.38 -30.04 16.02
C TYR A 45 6.97 -30.64 15.77
N TYR A 46 6.87 -31.97 15.73
CA TYR A 46 5.59 -32.71 15.55
C TYR A 46 4.84 -32.46 14.22
N HIS A 47 5.55 -32.12 13.15
CA HIS A 47 4.99 -31.86 11.82
C HIS A 47 4.08 -32.99 11.30
N ASN A 48 4.41 -34.25 11.59
CA ASN A 48 3.62 -35.40 11.12
C ASN A 48 2.23 -35.47 11.76
N ASN A 49 2.08 -34.97 12.98
CA ASN A 49 0.80 -34.91 13.67
C ASN A 49 -0.03 -33.75 13.12
N ALA A 50 0.60 -32.58 12.99
CA ALA A 50 0.00 -31.41 12.35
C ALA A 50 -0.53 -31.73 10.94
N ALA A 51 0.30 -32.37 10.09
CA ALA A 51 -0.08 -32.77 8.75
C ALA A 51 -1.34 -33.65 8.72
N ARG A 52 -1.48 -34.59 9.67
CA ARG A 52 -2.67 -35.46 9.74
C ARG A 52 -3.94 -34.64 10.01
N ARG A 53 -3.89 -33.68 10.92
CA ARG A 53 -5.03 -32.80 11.24
C ARG A 53 -5.35 -31.84 10.11
N VAL A 54 -4.32 -31.20 9.55
CA VAL A 54 -4.45 -30.32 8.39
C VAL A 54 -5.07 -31.05 7.20
N SER A 55 -4.62 -32.27 6.92
CA SER A 55 -5.19 -33.11 5.87
C SER A 55 -6.66 -33.45 6.13
N LYS A 56 -7.04 -33.71 7.38
CA LYS A 56 -8.44 -33.94 7.77
C LYS A 56 -9.30 -32.69 7.55
N LEU A 57 -8.83 -31.53 7.99
CA LEU A 57 -9.52 -30.24 7.81
C LEU A 57 -9.77 -29.93 6.34
N LEU A 58 -8.77 -30.17 5.48
CA LEU A 58 -8.93 -30.01 4.03
C LEU A 58 -9.91 -31.03 3.45
N ASN A 59 -9.66 -32.33 3.68
CA ASN A 59 -10.36 -33.38 2.94
C ASN A 59 -11.83 -33.49 3.34
N GLN A 60 -12.13 -33.37 4.63
CA GLN A 60 -13.47 -33.57 5.18
C GLN A 60 -14.28 -32.28 5.27
N HIS A 61 -13.63 -31.13 5.45
CA HIS A 61 -14.32 -29.86 5.72
C HIS A 61 -13.98 -28.75 4.71
N LYS A 62 -13.12 -29.03 3.72
CA LYS A 62 -12.67 -28.07 2.71
C LYS A 62 -12.00 -26.81 3.30
N ILE A 63 -11.48 -26.92 4.53
CA ILE A 63 -10.78 -25.84 5.22
C ILE A 63 -9.33 -25.85 4.74
N LYS A 64 -8.91 -24.79 4.04
CA LYS A 64 -7.54 -24.71 3.52
C LYS A 64 -6.58 -24.11 4.57
N THR A 65 -5.32 -24.54 4.57
CA THR A 65 -4.29 -24.01 5.49
C THR A 65 -3.21 -23.26 4.73
N PHE A 66 -3.03 -21.98 5.06
CA PHE A 66 -1.91 -21.15 4.64
C PHE A 66 -0.85 -21.15 5.73
N THR A 67 0.42 -21.16 5.32
CA THR A 67 1.54 -21.02 6.25
C THR A 67 2.46 -19.90 5.84
N VAL A 68 2.92 -19.12 6.82
CA VAL A 68 3.87 -18.03 6.66
C VAL A 68 5.12 -18.29 7.50
N ALA A 69 6.26 -18.35 6.84
CA ALA A 69 7.58 -18.38 7.44
C ALA A 69 8.08 -16.92 7.54
N TYR A 70 8.11 -16.38 8.75
CA TYR A 70 8.34 -14.97 9.04
C TYR A 70 9.74 -14.69 9.62
N GLY A 71 10.39 -13.62 9.17
CA GLY A 71 11.71 -13.21 9.66
C GLY A 71 12.88 -13.95 9.01
N THR A 72 14.09 -13.66 9.50
CA THR A 72 15.36 -14.14 8.92
C THR A 72 15.97 -15.33 9.66
N GLY A 73 15.37 -15.77 10.77
CA GLY A 73 15.89 -16.82 11.65
C GLY A 73 15.54 -18.27 11.27
N LEU A 74 14.83 -18.48 10.16
CA LEU A 74 14.35 -19.81 9.77
C LEU A 74 15.42 -20.66 9.07
N SER A 75 15.58 -21.91 9.52
CA SER A 75 16.43 -22.86 8.80
C SER A 75 15.77 -23.33 7.50
N ASN A 76 16.57 -23.82 6.56
CA ASN A 76 16.06 -24.51 5.37
C ASN A 76 15.10 -25.67 5.72
N SER A 77 15.24 -26.26 6.91
CA SER A 77 14.35 -27.33 7.39
C SER A 77 12.99 -26.78 7.84
N GLY A 78 12.97 -25.66 8.55
CA GLY A 78 11.73 -24.98 8.94
C GLY A 78 10.88 -24.59 7.75
N VAL A 79 11.50 -23.94 6.76
CA VAL A 79 10.82 -23.52 5.51
C VAL A 79 10.22 -24.73 4.79
N ARG A 80 10.95 -25.85 4.68
CA ARG A 80 10.40 -27.09 4.08
C ARG A 80 9.20 -27.64 4.84
N ASN A 81 9.20 -27.56 6.17
CA ASN A 81 8.09 -28.05 6.97
C ASN A 81 6.85 -27.14 6.82
N PHE A 82 7.03 -25.81 6.78
CA PHE A 82 5.93 -24.89 6.45
C PHE A 82 5.37 -25.19 5.06
N ASN A 83 6.27 -25.37 4.08
CA ASN A 83 5.86 -25.72 2.72
C ASN A 83 5.04 -27.01 2.68
N ARG A 84 5.47 -28.03 3.44
CA ARG A 84 4.72 -29.28 3.58
C ARG A 84 3.34 -29.08 4.18
N MET A 85 3.17 -28.21 5.18
CA MET A 85 1.86 -27.96 5.78
C MET A 85 0.93 -27.18 4.85
N ALA A 86 1.45 -26.17 4.14
CA ALA A 86 0.70 -25.49 3.09
C ALA A 86 0.13 -26.49 2.08
N GLN A 87 1.01 -27.34 1.52
CA GLN A 87 0.65 -28.39 0.55
C GLN A 87 -0.36 -29.39 1.12
N THR A 88 -0.12 -29.87 2.34
CA THR A 88 -1.04 -30.80 3.01
C THR A 88 -2.41 -30.17 3.26
N GLY A 89 -2.44 -28.86 3.50
CA GLY A 89 -3.64 -28.07 3.75
C GLY A 89 -4.30 -27.51 2.50
N GLY A 90 -3.87 -27.93 1.31
CA GLY A 90 -4.53 -27.58 0.05
C GLY A 90 -4.22 -26.16 -0.42
N THR A 91 -3.11 -25.58 0.06
CA THR A 91 -2.47 -24.39 -0.52
C THR A 91 -1.15 -24.79 -1.19
N ASN A 92 -0.61 -23.96 -2.08
CA ASN A 92 0.48 -24.40 -2.97
C ASN A 92 1.83 -24.51 -2.27
N SER A 93 2.19 -23.50 -1.48
CA SER A 93 3.50 -23.40 -0.83
C SER A 93 3.49 -22.39 0.31
N VAL A 94 4.57 -22.39 1.09
CA VAL A 94 4.77 -21.46 2.21
C VAL A 94 5.00 -20.03 1.75
N ILE A 95 4.27 -19.09 2.34
CA ILE A 95 4.49 -17.64 2.25
C ILE A 95 5.79 -17.31 3.01
N VAL A 96 6.79 -16.71 2.37
CA VAL A 96 8.08 -16.39 3.02
C VAL A 96 8.21 -14.88 3.12
N ALA A 97 8.16 -14.36 4.35
CA ALA A 97 8.16 -12.93 4.62
C ALA A 97 9.32 -12.56 5.55
N ARG A 98 10.33 -11.84 5.06
CA ARG A 98 11.53 -11.49 5.85
C ARG A 98 11.40 -10.22 6.68
N THR A 99 10.42 -9.37 6.36
CA THR A 99 10.14 -8.09 7.04
C THR A 99 8.67 -8.01 7.44
N THR A 100 8.33 -7.18 8.43
CA THR A 100 6.95 -6.91 8.85
C THR A 100 6.07 -6.48 7.68
N GLN A 101 6.65 -5.67 6.79
CA GLN A 101 6.00 -5.18 5.59
C GLN A 101 5.72 -6.33 4.60
N SER A 102 6.72 -7.17 4.32
CA SER A 102 6.55 -8.37 3.48
C SER A 102 5.47 -9.31 4.04
N LEU A 103 5.38 -9.46 5.37
CA LEU A 103 4.34 -10.26 6.02
C LEU A 103 2.95 -9.68 5.75
N LYS A 104 2.76 -8.39 6.02
CA LYS A 104 1.49 -7.69 5.78
C LYS A 104 1.09 -7.79 4.32
N THR A 105 2.03 -7.58 3.41
CA THR A 105 1.80 -7.73 1.97
C THR A 105 1.32 -9.13 1.63
N GLN A 106 2.14 -10.14 1.89
CA GLN A 106 1.86 -11.47 1.37
C GLN A 106 0.58 -12.04 2.00
N LEU A 107 0.30 -11.65 3.24
CA LEU A 107 -0.97 -11.95 3.89
C LEU A 107 -2.15 -11.21 3.23
N LYS A 108 -2.03 -9.91 2.94
CA LYS A 108 -3.06 -9.14 2.21
C LYS A 108 -3.30 -9.76 0.83
N ALA A 109 -2.24 -10.17 0.12
CA ALA A 109 -2.35 -10.84 -1.17
C ALA A 109 -3.08 -12.19 -1.05
N ALA A 110 -2.71 -13.03 -0.08
CA ALA A 110 -3.38 -14.31 0.17
C ALA A 110 -4.86 -14.13 0.52
N ILE A 111 -5.20 -13.13 1.35
CA ILE A 111 -6.57 -12.79 1.71
C ILE A 111 -7.34 -12.23 0.49
N SER A 112 -6.73 -11.36 -0.31
CA SER A 112 -7.37 -10.83 -1.53
C SER A 112 -7.65 -11.95 -2.54
N GLN A 113 -6.73 -12.90 -2.72
CA GLN A 113 -6.93 -14.08 -3.56
C GLN A 113 -8.12 -14.94 -3.09
N ILE A 114 -8.38 -14.97 -1.77
CA ILE A 114 -9.53 -15.66 -1.17
C ILE A 114 -10.84 -14.91 -1.41
N ILE A 115 -10.85 -13.58 -1.21
CA ILE A 115 -12.08 -12.75 -1.21
C ILE A 115 -12.60 -12.48 -2.62
N ALA A 116 -11.72 -12.35 -3.62
CA ALA A 116 -12.06 -11.78 -4.92
C ALA A 116 -12.86 -12.70 -5.88
N GLN A 117 -13.36 -13.84 -5.44
CA GLN A 117 -14.09 -14.79 -6.29
C GLN A 117 -15.42 -14.29 -6.89
N LYS A 118 -15.87 -13.04 -6.64
CA LYS A 118 -17.25 -12.61 -6.99
C LYS A 118 -17.49 -11.14 -7.42
N LEU A 119 -16.48 -10.36 -7.81
CA LEU A 119 -16.73 -8.94 -8.17
C LEU A 119 -16.18 -8.61 -9.56
N SER A 120 -17.01 -7.96 -10.39
CA SER A 120 -16.63 -7.28 -11.64
C SER A 120 -17.65 -6.19 -11.92
N PHE A 121 -17.40 -4.93 -11.53
CA PHE A 121 -18.03 -3.71 -12.08
C PHE A 121 -17.19 -2.47 -11.74
N SER A 122 -17.09 -1.51 -12.67
CA SER A 122 -16.58 -0.14 -12.47
C SER A 122 -17.53 0.90 -13.10
N ALA A 123 -17.44 2.18 -12.71
CA ALA A 123 -18.34 3.23 -13.16
C ALA A 123 -18.08 3.66 -14.63
N PRO A 124 -19.12 3.88 -15.45
CA PRO A 124 -18.97 4.42 -16.81
C PRO A 124 -18.75 5.94 -16.80
N ALA A 125 -18.00 6.46 -17.77
CA ALA A 125 -17.85 7.89 -18.02
C ALA A 125 -18.33 8.26 -19.43
N ILE A 126 -18.96 9.43 -19.56
CA ILE A 126 -19.58 9.87 -20.82
C ILE A 126 -18.94 11.19 -21.25
N THR A 127 -18.36 11.24 -22.45
CA THR A 127 -18.01 12.50 -23.13
C THR A 127 -18.98 12.70 -24.30
N ALA A 128 -19.82 13.72 -24.27
CA ALA A 128 -20.69 14.05 -25.40
C ALA A 128 -20.99 15.55 -25.41
N THR A 129 -20.93 16.16 -26.59
CA THR A 129 -21.46 17.50 -26.82
C THR A 129 -22.77 17.39 -27.60
N ILE A 130 -23.77 18.16 -27.18
CA ILE A 130 -25.18 18.07 -27.64
C ILE A 130 -25.31 18.16 -29.18
N GLU A 131 -24.34 18.79 -29.86
CA GLU A 131 -24.40 19.05 -31.30
C GLU A 131 -23.58 18.08 -32.18
N GLN A 132 -22.70 17.24 -31.62
CA GLN A 132 -21.72 16.46 -32.42
C GLN A 132 -21.67 14.94 -32.13
N GLY A 133 -22.51 14.44 -31.21
CA GLY A 133 -22.34 13.08 -30.69
C GLY A 133 -21.13 12.99 -29.74
N GLY A 134 -20.78 11.79 -29.31
CA GLY A 134 -19.78 11.60 -28.25
C GLY A 134 -19.15 10.21 -28.19
N SER A 135 -18.40 9.96 -27.13
CA SER A 135 -17.88 8.65 -26.76
C SER A 135 -18.32 8.26 -25.34
N LEU A 136 -18.78 7.03 -25.20
CA LEU A 136 -18.96 6.34 -23.93
C LEU A 136 -17.66 5.63 -23.58
N TYR A 137 -17.02 5.99 -22.48
CA TYR A 137 -15.86 5.30 -21.94
C TYR A 137 -16.28 4.33 -20.83
N GLN A 138 -15.88 3.08 -20.96
CA GLN A 138 -16.20 2.02 -20.00
C GLN A 138 -14.93 1.29 -19.59
N ALA A 139 -14.59 1.42 -18.31
CA ALA A 139 -13.64 0.55 -17.65
C ALA A 139 -14.34 -0.77 -17.27
N GLN A 140 -13.58 -1.87 -17.27
CA GLN A 140 -13.97 -3.19 -16.80
C GLN A 140 -12.72 -3.90 -16.24
N PHE A 141 -12.93 -4.96 -15.47
CA PHE A 141 -11.85 -5.86 -15.09
C PHE A 141 -12.30 -7.31 -15.04
N ASP A 142 -11.38 -8.21 -15.34
CA ASP A 142 -11.53 -9.65 -15.19
C ASP A 142 -10.56 -10.15 -14.11
N TYR A 143 -11.11 -10.83 -13.12
CA TYR A 143 -10.32 -11.48 -12.08
C TYR A 143 -9.45 -12.59 -12.67
N GLU A 144 -8.20 -12.64 -12.26
CA GLU A 144 -7.27 -13.73 -12.57
C GLU A 144 -6.71 -14.34 -11.29
N GLN A 145 -6.71 -15.67 -11.22
CA GLN A 145 -6.18 -16.37 -10.07
C GLN A 145 -4.66 -16.52 -10.20
N ASN A 146 -3.91 -16.08 -9.18
CA ASN A 146 -2.43 -16.13 -9.13
C ASN A 146 -1.71 -15.27 -10.18
N LYS A 147 -2.38 -14.22 -10.69
CA LYS A 147 -1.83 -13.25 -11.63
C LYS A 147 -2.43 -11.87 -11.32
N GLU A 148 -1.86 -10.82 -11.90
CA GLU A 148 -2.53 -9.52 -11.99
C GLU A 148 -3.90 -9.69 -12.63
N TRP A 149 -4.88 -8.95 -12.13
CA TRP A 149 -6.19 -8.90 -12.77
C TRP A 149 -6.12 -8.10 -14.05
N LYS A 150 -6.97 -8.47 -14.98
CA LYS A 150 -6.98 -7.92 -16.33
C LYS A 150 -7.87 -6.70 -16.37
N GLY A 151 -7.33 -5.57 -16.78
CA GLY A 151 -8.11 -4.37 -17.05
C GLY A 151 -8.61 -4.32 -18.47
N THR A 152 -9.63 -3.50 -18.67
CA THR A 152 -10.09 -3.14 -19.99
C THR A 152 -10.67 -1.73 -19.97
N LEU A 153 -10.35 -0.93 -20.99
CA LEU A 153 -10.94 0.39 -21.21
C LEU A 153 -11.43 0.47 -22.66
N LYS A 154 -12.74 0.58 -22.84
CA LYS A 154 -13.39 0.65 -24.16
C LYS A 154 -13.98 2.03 -24.39
N SER A 155 -13.89 2.49 -25.64
CA SER A 155 -14.67 3.61 -26.16
C SER A 155 -15.73 3.10 -27.11
N THR A 156 -16.97 3.55 -26.94
CA THR A 156 -18.09 3.26 -27.84
C THR A 156 -18.69 4.57 -28.33
N ALA A 157 -18.99 4.66 -29.63
CA ALA A 157 -19.60 5.88 -30.17
C ALA A 157 -20.99 6.12 -29.56
N ILE A 158 -21.35 7.37 -29.35
CA ILE A 158 -22.71 7.80 -29.02
C ILE A 158 -23.16 8.77 -30.12
N ASP A 159 -24.33 8.53 -30.71
CA ASP A 159 -24.89 9.45 -31.70
C ASP A 159 -25.55 10.69 -31.04
N SER A 160 -26.01 11.64 -31.86
CA SER A 160 -26.66 12.87 -31.37
C SER A 160 -27.99 12.61 -30.64
N ASN A 161 -28.57 11.42 -30.77
CA ASN A 161 -29.80 11.01 -30.08
C ASN A 161 -29.51 10.27 -28.77
N GLY A 162 -28.24 10.14 -28.38
CA GLY A 162 -27.82 9.43 -27.17
C GLY A 162 -27.81 7.90 -27.32
N VAL A 163 -27.89 7.37 -28.54
CA VAL A 163 -27.88 5.92 -28.80
C VAL A 163 -26.44 5.42 -28.87
N VAL A 164 -26.16 4.36 -28.11
CA VAL A 164 -24.86 3.69 -28.07
C VAL A 164 -24.65 2.91 -29.38
N GLY A 165 -23.57 3.25 -30.10
CA GLY A 165 -23.18 2.68 -31.37
C GLY A 165 -22.12 1.57 -31.25
N LYS A 166 -21.19 1.55 -32.21
CA LYS A 166 -20.11 0.53 -32.28
C LYS A 166 -18.90 0.92 -31.42
N LYS A 167 -18.13 -0.08 -31.00
CA LYS A 167 -16.81 0.08 -30.37
C LYS A 167 -15.89 0.91 -31.28
N ASN A 168 -15.36 2.01 -30.77
CA ASN A 168 -14.34 2.82 -31.42
C ASN A 168 -12.96 2.17 -31.29
N TRP A 169 -12.60 1.84 -30.04
CA TRP A 169 -11.31 1.25 -29.69
C TRP A 169 -11.37 0.54 -28.33
N ASP A 170 -10.38 -0.30 -28.06
CA ASP A 170 -10.15 -0.99 -26.79
C ASP A 170 -8.66 -0.83 -26.42
N ALA A 171 -8.38 -0.18 -25.29
CA ALA A 171 -7.02 0.12 -24.88
C ALA A 171 -6.21 -1.14 -24.53
N ALA A 172 -6.84 -2.17 -23.96
CA ALA A 172 -6.17 -3.42 -23.61
C ALA A 172 -5.71 -4.15 -24.89
N GLU A 173 -6.60 -4.26 -25.89
CA GLU A 173 -6.27 -4.85 -27.19
C GLU A 173 -5.15 -4.09 -27.93
N LEU A 174 -5.07 -2.77 -27.76
CA LEU A 174 -4.02 -1.94 -28.35
C LEU A 174 -2.69 -2.08 -27.61
N LEU A 175 -2.71 -2.18 -26.28
CA LEU A 175 -1.52 -2.36 -25.46
C LEU A 175 -0.89 -3.74 -25.65
N GLU A 176 -1.69 -4.80 -25.74
CA GLU A 176 -1.20 -6.16 -25.98
C GLU A 176 -0.46 -6.32 -27.32
N LYS A 177 -0.79 -5.49 -28.31
CA LYS A 177 -0.11 -5.44 -29.62
C LYS A 177 1.11 -4.53 -29.64
N ARG A 178 1.36 -3.78 -28.58
CA ARG A 178 2.47 -2.82 -28.49
C ARG A 178 3.68 -3.54 -27.92
N ASN A 179 4.85 -3.30 -28.51
CA ASN A 179 6.11 -3.75 -27.91
C ASN A 179 6.29 -3.03 -26.55
N PRO A 180 6.53 -3.76 -25.44
CA PRO A 180 6.80 -3.18 -24.12
C PRO A 180 7.88 -2.08 -24.13
N ASP A 181 8.90 -2.21 -24.97
CA ASP A 181 9.98 -1.23 -25.08
C ASP A 181 9.53 0.09 -25.74
N ASP A 182 8.46 0.07 -26.54
CA ASP A 182 7.89 1.27 -27.15
C ASP A 182 6.97 2.06 -26.20
N ARG A 183 6.63 1.52 -25.03
CA ARG A 183 5.80 2.22 -24.04
C ARG A 183 6.59 3.35 -23.38
N LYS A 184 5.91 4.48 -23.18
CA LYS A 184 6.44 5.66 -22.49
C LYS A 184 5.97 5.61 -21.05
N ILE A 185 6.77 5.01 -20.17
CA ILE A 185 6.45 4.89 -18.75
C ILE A 185 7.44 5.73 -17.97
N TRP A 186 6.92 6.57 -17.09
CA TRP A 186 7.75 7.47 -16.30
C TRP A 186 7.33 7.52 -14.84
N THR A 187 8.28 7.89 -14.01
CA THR A 187 8.11 8.19 -12.60
C THR A 187 8.98 9.40 -12.26
N HIS A 188 8.77 10.01 -11.10
CA HIS A 188 9.69 11.03 -10.63
C HIS A 188 10.78 10.37 -9.80
N LEU A 189 11.99 10.26 -10.36
CA LEU A 189 13.08 9.52 -9.73
C LEU A 189 13.82 10.40 -8.71
N PRO A 190 14.31 9.86 -7.58
CA PRO A 190 14.99 10.68 -6.58
C PRO A 190 16.32 11.27 -7.08
N ASN A 191 16.51 12.58 -6.92
CA ASN A 191 17.79 13.29 -7.09
C ASN A 191 18.56 12.98 -8.39
N THR A 192 17.88 12.82 -9.53
CA THR A 192 18.51 12.43 -10.79
C THR A 192 18.29 13.45 -11.92
N SER A 193 19.30 13.57 -12.79
CA SER A 193 19.18 14.32 -14.04
C SER A 193 18.21 13.66 -15.04
N ALA A 194 17.82 12.40 -14.81
CA ALA A 194 16.82 11.71 -15.62
C ALA A 194 15.42 12.38 -15.58
N ASN A 195 15.17 13.26 -14.60
CA ASN A 195 13.96 14.08 -14.52
C ASN A 195 14.01 15.35 -15.39
N SER A 196 15.15 15.65 -16.03
CA SER A 196 15.34 16.92 -16.73
C SER A 196 14.48 17.03 -17.99
N GLY A 197 13.66 18.08 -18.02
CA GLY A 197 13.00 18.56 -19.23
C GLY A 197 11.55 18.13 -19.48
N TYR A 198 10.90 17.41 -18.55
CA TYR A 198 9.47 16.97 -18.56
C TYR A 198 8.91 16.39 -19.87
N SER A 199 9.77 16.18 -20.86
CA SER A 199 9.52 15.66 -22.20
C SER A 199 10.06 14.24 -22.34
N ASN A 200 10.98 13.83 -21.46
CA ASN A 200 11.41 12.44 -21.35
C ASN A 200 10.43 11.64 -20.48
N LEU A 201 9.27 11.30 -21.06
CA LEU A 201 8.24 10.46 -20.43
C LEU A 201 8.58 8.96 -20.48
N ASN A 202 9.86 8.59 -20.48
CA ASN A 202 10.29 7.20 -20.55
C ASN A 202 11.54 6.93 -19.69
N ASN A 203 11.42 7.15 -18.38
CA ASN A 203 12.51 6.88 -17.42
C ASN A 203 12.29 5.62 -16.56
N TRP A 204 11.14 4.93 -16.69
CA TRP A 204 10.92 3.62 -16.09
C TRP A 204 11.52 2.53 -17.00
N VAL A 205 12.84 2.40 -16.97
CA VAL A 205 13.61 1.51 -17.84
C VAL A 205 14.73 0.82 -17.05
N THR A 206 15.19 -0.32 -17.53
CA THR A 206 16.20 -1.15 -16.84
C THR A 206 17.56 -0.47 -16.70
N SER A 207 17.89 0.54 -17.51
CA SER A 207 19.09 1.35 -17.32
C SER A 207 19.04 2.22 -16.06
N ASN A 208 17.84 2.51 -15.55
CA ASN A 208 17.61 3.31 -14.34
C ASN A 208 17.28 2.43 -13.11
N TYR A 209 17.51 1.12 -13.19
CA TYR A 209 17.05 0.18 -12.16
C TYR A 209 17.55 0.53 -10.75
N GLN A 210 18.75 1.08 -10.59
CA GLN A 210 19.29 1.47 -9.28
C GLN A 210 18.49 2.62 -8.63
N ASP A 211 18.00 3.58 -9.41
CA ASP A 211 17.19 4.67 -8.88
C ASP A 211 15.74 4.22 -8.65
N ILE A 212 15.23 3.32 -9.49
CA ILE A 212 13.91 2.69 -9.29
C ILE A 212 13.93 1.79 -8.04
N ASP A 213 15.02 1.06 -7.81
CA ASP A 213 15.17 0.19 -6.63
C ASP A 213 15.16 0.99 -5.32
N LYS A 214 15.74 2.20 -5.31
CA LYS A 214 15.60 3.12 -4.17
C LYS A 214 14.14 3.45 -3.86
N LEU A 215 13.29 3.58 -4.88
CA LEU A 215 11.84 3.76 -4.68
C LEU A 215 11.19 2.47 -4.16
N PHE A 216 11.54 1.32 -4.73
CA PHE A 216 11.08 0.00 -4.24
C PHE A 216 11.36 -0.19 -2.76
N THR A 217 12.56 0.16 -2.31
CA THR A 217 13.00 -0.04 -0.92
C THR A 217 12.58 1.07 0.04
N HIS A 218 11.99 2.17 -0.44
CA HIS A 218 11.69 3.35 0.39
C HIS A 218 10.78 3.03 1.60
N THR A 219 9.85 2.09 1.43
CA THR A 219 8.93 1.64 2.49
C THR A 219 9.33 0.28 3.09
N ASN A 220 10.64 -0.04 3.08
CA ASN A 220 11.22 -1.32 3.51
C ASN A 220 10.61 -2.55 2.82
N ASN A 221 10.13 -2.37 1.58
CA ASN A 221 9.86 -3.48 0.67
C ASN A 221 11.15 -3.91 -0.02
N GLU A 222 11.22 -5.15 -0.44
CA GLU A 222 12.34 -5.69 -1.21
C GLU A 222 11.75 -6.51 -2.36
N VAL A 223 12.39 -6.47 -3.52
CA VAL A 223 12.05 -7.35 -4.64
C VAL A 223 12.49 -8.78 -4.26
N PRO A 224 11.56 -9.74 -4.09
CA PRO A 224 11.91 -11.14 -3.85
C PRO A 224 12.64 -11.76 -5.03
N ASN A 225 13.60 -12.64 -4.74
CA ASN A 225 14.30 -13.42 -5.76
C ASN A 225 13.33 -14.45 -6.39
N TYR A 226 12.84 -14.17 -7.60
CA TYR A 226 11.83 -14.96 -8.29
C TYR A 226 12.46 -15.98 -9.24
N HIS A 227 13.54 -15.59 -9.93
CA HIS A 227 14.33 -16.48 -10.78
C HIS A 227 15.75 -16.63 -10.23
N SER A 228 16.26 -17.87 -10.21
CA SER A 228 17.65 -18.13 -9.85
C SER A 228 18.26 -19.24 -10.70
N LYS A 229 19.59 -19.33 -10.75
CA LYS A 229 20.27 -20.49 -11.34
C LYS A 229 20.29 -21.70 -10.41
N SER A 230 20.45 -21.44 -9.11
CA SER A 230 20.74 -22.49 -8.13
C SER A 230 20.19 -22.27 -6.73
N ASP A 231 19.51 -21.15 -6.46
CA ASP A 231 19.12 -20.79 -5.10
C ASP A 231 17.85 -21.54 -4.64
N ASN A 232 17.59 -21.48 -3.33
CA ASN A 232 16.38 -22.02 -2.74
C ASN A 232 15.39 -20.90 -2.43
N PRO A 233 14.07 -21.17 -2.49
CA PRO A 233 13.43 -22.46 -2.73
C PRO A 233 13.54 -22.94 -4.19
N THR A 234 13.54 -24.26 -4.42
CA THR A 234 13.83 -24.87 -5.75
C THR A 234 12.98 -24.36 -6.91
N ASN A 235 11.81 -23.79 -6.62
CA ASN A 235 10.92 -23.25 -7.62
C ASN A 235 11.43 -21.92 -8.23
N THR A 236 12.33 -21.20 -7.56
CA THR A 236 13.04 -20.06 -8.19
C THR A 236 13.94 -20.51 -9.35
N GLN A 237 14.34 -21.78 -9.37
CA GLN A 237 15.20 -22.32 -10.43
C GLN A 237 14.45 -22.63 -11.74
N ARG A 238 13.15 -22.32 -11.81
CA ARG A 238 12.39 -22.37 -13.07
C ARG A 238 12.97 -21.32 -14.03
N CYS A 239 13.17 -21.74 -15.28
CA CYS A 239 13.82 -20.94 -16.32
C CYS A 239 15.30 -20.62 -16.06
N LYS A 240 15.99 -21.37 -15.19
CA LYS A 240 17.44 -21.20 -14.94
C LYS A 240 18.33 -21.24 -16.18
N ASN A 241 17.88 -21.80 -17.31
CA ASN A 241 18.69 -21.84 -18.53
C ASN A 241 18.57 -20.56 -19.38
N VAL A 242 17.64 -19.65 -19.05
CA VAL A 242 17.51 -18.35 -19.71
C VAL A 242 18.72 -17.47 -19.37
N SER A 243 19.29 -16.79 -20.36
CA SER A 243 20.56 -16.06 -20.20
C SER A 243 20.47 -14.86 -19.26
N SER A 244 19.31 -14.22 -19.16
CA SER A 244 19.08 -13.06 -18.28
C SER A 244 19.02 -13.42 -16.80
N VAL A 245 18.62 -14.65 -16.46
CA VAL A 245 18.52 -15.11 -15.06
C VAL A 245 19.90 -15.11 -14.41
N GLN A 246 20.01 -14.67 -13.16
CA GLN A 246 21.23 -14.66 -12.35
C GLN A 246 20.96 -15.29 -10.96
N ASN A 247 21.95 -15.29 -10.07
CA ASN A 247 21.76 -15.67 -8.66
C ASN A 247 21.79 -14.45 -7.72
N ASP A 248 22.15 -13.27 -8.24
CA ASP A 248 21.90 -12.03 -7.53
C ASP A 248 20.40 -11.68 -7.66
N ASN A 249 20.02 -10.47 -7.23
CA ASN A 249 18.64 -10.01 -7.31
C ASN A 249 18.45 -8.93 -8.40
N GLU A 250 19.50 -8.67 -9.20
CA GLU A 250 19.48 -7.58 -10.18
C GLU A 250 18.56 -7.91 -11.36
N ASP A 251 18.56 -9.17 -11.79
CA ASP A 251 17.65 -9.68 -12.82
C ASP A 251 16.19 -9.57 -12.38
N ASP A 252 15.86 -9.85 -11.12
CA ASP A 252 14.51 -9.70 -10.58
C ASP A 252 14.05 -8.25 -10.45
N ILE A 253 14.94 -7.32 -10.05
CA ILE A 253 14.62 -5.88 -10.03
C ILE A 253 14.34 -5.39 -11.46
N LYS A 254 15.21 -5.73 -12.41
CA LYS A 254 15.02 -5.39 -13.83
C LYS A 254 13.80 -6.10 -14.43
N GLY A 255 13.54 -7.32 -13.99
CA GLY A 255 12.42 -8.14 -14.39
C GLY A 255 11.09 -7.53 -13.96
N LEU A 256 10.98 -7.06 -12.72
CA LEU A 256 9.81 -6.32 -12.25
C LEU A 256 9.60 -5.02 -13.05
N ILE A 257 10.67 -4.29 -13.35
CA ILE A 257 10.59 -3.09 -14.23
C ILE A 257 10.01 -3.48 -15.59
N GLN A 258 10.52 -4.55 -16.21
CA GLN A 258 10.04 -5.02 -17.51
C GLN A 258 8.62 -5.59 -17.46
N PHE A 259 8.24 -6.22 -16.36
CA PHE A 259 6.89 -6.72 -16.14
C PHE A 259 5.85 -5.58 -16.11
N VAL A 260 6.18 -4.48 -15.42
CA VAL A 260 5.36 -3.25 -15.41
C VAL A 260 5.29 -2.64 -16.83
N ARG A 261 6.38 -2.72 -17.60
CA ARG A 261 6.38 -2.35 -19.02
C ARG A 261 5.56 -3.30 -19.90
N GLY A 262 5.26 -4.52 -19.44
CA GLY A 262 4.40 -5.47 -20.13
C GLY A 262 5.12 -6.68 -20.72
N GLN A 263 6.39 -6.91 -20.39
CA GLN A 263 7.04 -8.20 -20.68
C GLN A 263 6.52 -9.29 -19.74
N ASP A 264 6.55 -10.54 -20.19
CA ASP A 264 6.15 -11.71 -19.41
C ASP A 264 7.29 -12.24 -18.53
N TYR A 265 7.86 -11.37 -17.69
CA TYR A 265 8.98 -11.75 -16.82
C TYR A 265 8.64 -12.91 -15.89
N PHE A 266 7.40 -13.00 -15.42
CA PHE A 266 6.96 -14.08 -14.53
C PHE A 266 6.61 -15.37 -15.29
N ASP A 267 6.66 -15.37 -16.62
CA ASP A 267 6.41 -16.53 -17.49
C ASP A 267 5.01 -17.13 -17.22
N TYR A 268 3.98 -16.37 -17.57
CA TYR A 268 2.58 -16.72 -17.30
C TYR A 268 2.07 -17.92 -18.08
N ASP A 269 2.74 -18.31 -19.15
CA ASP A 269 2.33 -19.40 -20.04
C ASP A 269 3.19 -20.66 -19.91
N GLY A 270 4.36 -20.58 -19.25
CA GLY A 270 5.17 -21.74 -18.90
C GLY A 270 6.32 -22.05 -19.85
N ASP A 271 6.59 -21.22 -20.85
CA ASP A 271 7.51 -21.52 -21.95
C ASP A 271 8.96 -21.06 -21.70
N CYS A 272 9.21 -20.33 -20.62
CA CYS A 272 10.47 -19.69 -20.25
C CYS A 272 10.98 -18.61 -21.21
N ASN A 273 10.10 -17.99 -21.98
CA ASN A 273 10.36 -16.75 -22.72
C ASN A 273 10.01 -15.53 -21.86
N LEU A 274 10.99 -15.06 -21.06
CA LEU A 274 10.75 -13.98 -20.10
C LEU A 274 10.62 -12.58 -20.73
N THR A 275 10.71 -12.47 -22.06
CA THR A 275 10.87 -11.18 -22.78
C THR A 275 9.74 -10.86 -23.75
N GLU A 276 8.84 -11.80 -23.99
CA GLU A 276 7.67 -11.55 -24.84
C GLU A 276 6.64 -10.65 -24.15
N THR A 277 5.71 -10.10 -24.93
CA THR A 277 4.62 -9.31 -24.37
C THR A 277 3.66 -10.23 -23.62
N ARG A 278 3.40 -9.92 -22.34
CA ARG A 278 2.45 -10.68 -21.54
C ARG A 278 1.02 -10.48 -22.02
N PRO A 279 0.14 -11.48 -21.89
CA PRO A 279 -1.28 -11.32 -22.18
C PRO A 279 -1.92 -10.21 -21.34
N ASN A 280 -2.69 -9.34 -21.98
CA ASN A 280 -3.32 -8.15 -21.40
C ASN A 280 -2.44 -7.38 -20.39
N PRO A 281 -1.51 -6.52 -20.87
CA PRO A 281 -0.65 -5.72 -20.01
C PRO A 281 -1.37 -4.69 -19.13
N LEU A 282 -2.61 -4.32 -19.45
CA LEU A 282 -3.36 -3.32 -18.69
C LEU A 282 -3.91 -3.95 -17.40
N GLY A 283 -3.52 -3.40 -16.25
CA GLY A 283 -4.05 -3.81 -14.95
C GLY A 283 -5.51 -3.43 -14.75
N ASP A 284 -6.18 -4.07 -13.80
CA ASP A 284 -7.59 -3.81 -13.52
C ASP A 284 -7.87 -2.35 -13.14
N ILE A 285 -8.96 -1.82 -13.71
CA ILE A 285 -9.52 -0.53 -13.36
C ILE A 285 -10.72 -0.82 -12.45
N TYR A 286 -10.47 -0.92 -11.15
CA TYR A 286 -11.47 -1.39 -10.20
C TYR A 286 -12.24 -0.25 -9.53
N HIS A 287 -11.61 0.51 -8.62
CA HIS A 287 -12.27 1.64 -7.94
C HIS A 287 -11.99 3.00 -8.60
N SER A 288 -11.09 3.05 -9.59
CA SER A 288 -10.70 4.30 -10.23
C SER A 288 -11.74 4.75 -11.26
N GLU A 289 -12.41 5.86 -10.99
CA GLU A 289 -13.14 6.60 -12.02
C GLU A 289 -12.16 7.29 -12.95
N LEU A 290 -12.38 7.15 -14.26
CA LEU A 290 -11.61 7.85 -15.28
C LEU A 290 -12.06 9.32 -15.40
N VAL A 291 -11.14 10.20 -15.80
CA VAL A 291 -11.45 11.59 -16.17
C VAL A 291 -11.05 11.86 -17.61
N VAL A 292 -11.91 12.60 -18.33
CA VAL A 292 -11.65 13.03 -19.70
C VAL A 292 -11.29 14.51 -19.68
N VAL A 293 -10.09 14.84 -20.16
CA VAL A 293 -9.60 16.22 -20.25
C VAL A 293 -9.41 16.59 -21.70
N SER A 294 -10.02 17.70 -22.10
CA SER A 294 -9.89 18.29 -23.43
C SER A 294 -9.57 19.78 -23.33
N LYS A 295 -9.89 20.60 -24.33
CA LYS A 295 -9.73 22.05 -24.25
C LYS A 295 -10.41 22.62 -22.99
N PRO A 296 -9.80 23.61 -22.30
CA PRO A 296 -10.44 24.24 -21.16
C PRO A 296 -11.79 24.84 -21.55
N SER A 297 -12.83 24.54 -20.79
CA SER A 297 -14.22 24.92 -21.11
C SER A 297 -15.02 25.36 -19.90
N ALA A 298 -14.35 25.69 -18.78
CA ALA A 298 -15.05 26.08 -17.57
C ALA A 298 -15.81 27.41 -17.74
N GLU A 299 -16.97 27.50 -17.11
CA GLU A 299 -17.84 28.68 -17.19
C GLU A 299 -17.14 29.92 -16.62
N THR A 300 -17.29 31.05 -17.32
CA THR A 300 -16.77 32.38 -16.97
C THR A 300 -17.88 33.40 -16.72
N ALA A 301 -19.12 33.11 -17.11
CA ALA A 301 -20.29 33.90 -16.77
C ALA A 301 -20.61 33.77 -15.27
N PHE A 302 -20.82 34.90 -14.61
CA PHE A 302 -21.06 34.97 -13.18
C PHE A 302 -22.24 35.88 -12.85
N ALA A 303 -22.95 35.55 -11.77
CA ALA A 303 -24.01 36.38 -11.19
C ALA A 303 -23.52 37.17 -9.95
N GLY A 304 -22.38 36.78 -9.36
CA GLY A 304 -21.84 37.42 -8.16
C GLY A 304 -20.37 37.13 -7.94
N ARG A 305 -19.72 37.94 -7.08
CA ARG A 305 -18.27 37.90 -6.85
C ARG A 305 -17.77 36.65 -6.12
N ASN A 306 -18.66 35.94 -5.43
CA ASN A 306 -18.32 34.74 -4.66
C ASN A 306 -18.34 33.45 -5.51
N GLN A 307 -18.53 33.55 -6.83
CA GLN A 307 -18.57 32.41 -7.75
C GLN A 307 -17.19 32.16 -8.37
N GLU A 308 -16.84 30.89 -8.60
CA GLU A 308 -15.59 30.54 -9.25
C GLU A 308 -15.50 31.08 -10.69
N SER A 309 -16.63 31.19 -11.39
CA SER A 309 -16.68 31.81 -12.72
C SER A 309 -16.30 33.30 -12.71
N TYR A 310 -16.59 34.04 -11.63
CA TYR A 310 -16.11 35.42 -11.45
C TYR A 310 -14.59 35.45 -11.33
N TRP A 311 -14.02 34.56 -10.52
CA TRP A 311 -12.57 34.41 -10.40
C TRP A 311 -11.91 34.06 -11.74
N ARG A 312 -12.50 33.13 -12.50
CA ARG A 312 -12.06 32.79 -13.86
C ARG A 312 -12.08 34.00 -14.80
N SER A 313 -13.15 34.78 -14.79
CA SER A 313 -13.24 36.02 -15.58
C SER A 313 -12.18 37.04 -15.14
N LEU A 314 -11.99 37.25 -13.84
CA LEU A 314 -11.03 38.20 -13.28
C LEU A 314 -9.59 37.85 -13.66
N LYS A 315 -9.26 36.54 -13.67
CA LYS A 315 -7.93 36.03 -14.04
C LYS A 315 -7.80 35.67 -15.52
N ASN A 316 -8.66 36.22 -16.38
CA ASN A 316 -8.58 36.09 -17.83
C ASN A 316 -8.51 34.63 -18.33
N TYR A 317 -9.33 33.76 -17.74
CA TYR A 317 -9.41 32.34 -18.10
C TYR A 317 -9.77 32.11 -19.58
N SER A 318 -10.51 33.04 -20.22
CA SER A 318 -10.83 32.98 -21.66
C SER A 318 -9.57 32.94 -22.53
N SER A 319 -8.50 33.64 -22.15
CA SER A 319 -7.21 33.59 -22.86
C SER A 319 -6.52 32.25 -22.69
N PHE A 320 -6.61 31.63 -21.51
CA PHE A 320 -6.12 30.26 -21.27
C PHE A 320 -6.89 29.25 -22.12
N ALA A 321 -8.23 29.31 -22.12
CA ALA A 321 -9.07 28.46 -22.95
C ALA A 321 -8.78 28.62 -24.45
N GLN A 322 -8.53 29.84 -24.93
CA GLN A 322 -8.15 30.10 -26.31
C GLN A 322 -6.77 29.52 -26.65
N LYS A 323 -5.77 29.73 -25.79
CA LYS A 323 -4.40 29.19 -25.95
C LYS A 323 -4.40 27.66 -26.06
N HIS A 324 -5.24 26.99 -25.28
CA HIS A 324 -5.34 25.52 -25.25
C HIS A 324 -6.55 24.97 -26.03
N SER A 325 -7.10 25.75 -26.96
CA SER A 325 -8.27 25.35 -27.76
C SER A 325 -8.03 24.12 -28.66
N SER A 326 -6.76 23.85 -29.01
CA SER A 326 -6.32 22.69 -29.78
C SER A 326 -5.93 21.47 -28.93
N ARG A 327 -6.05 21.54 -27.59
CA ARG A 327 -5.71 20.42 -26.70
C ARG A 327 -6.60 19.22 -27.00
N LYS A 328 -5.97 18.15 -27.46
CA LYS A 328 -6.64 16.89 -27.81
C LYS A 328 -7.21 16.22 -26.57
N GLU A 329 -8.35 15.54 -26.75
CA GLU A 329 -9.00 14.79 -25.68
C GLU A 329 -8.11 13.65 -25.17
N THR A 330 -7.93 13.57 -23.86
CA THR A 330 -7.13 12.55 -23.17
C THR A 330 -7.97 11.92 -22.06
N VAL A 331 -7.96 10.60 -22.00
CA VAL A 331 -8.59 9.82 -20.94
C VAL A 331 -7.52 9.45 -19.94
N TYR A 332 -7.67 9.90 -18.69
CA TYR A 332 -6.79 9.56 -17.59
C TYR A 332 -7.49 8.58 -16.66
N VAL A 333 -6.81 7.50 -16.28
CA VAL A 333 -7.38 6.49 -15.39
C VAL A 333 -6.28 5.79 -14.59
N GLY A 334 -6.52 5.58 -13.30
CA GLY A 334 -5.67 4.75 -12.46
C GLY A 334 -5.95 3.27 -12.68
N ALA A 335 -4.89 2.47 -12.70
CA ALA A 335 -4.98 1.02 -12.75
C ALA A 335 -4.15 0.37 -11.63
N ASN A 336 -4.55 -0.84 -11.27
CA ASN A 336 -3.93 -1.62 -10.20
C ASN A 336 -2.63 -2.32 -10.60
N ASP A 337 -2.21 -2.19 -11.87
CA ASP A 337 -0.81 -2.42 -12.27
C ASP A 337 0.17 -1.34 -11.74
N GLY A 338 -0.33 -0.39 -10.95
CA GLY A 338 0.47 0.63 -10.27
C GLY A 338 0.67 1.91 -11.07
N MET A 339 -0.04 2.08 -12.19
CA MET A 339 0.10 3.22 -13.07
C MET A 339 -1.16 4.07 -13.20
N LEU A 340 -0.96 5.36 -13.36
CA LEU A 340 -1.90 6.25 -14.04
C LEU A 340 -1.64 6.16 -15.54
N HIS A 341 -2.65 5.79 -16.32
CA HIS A 341 -2.55 5.77 -17.78
C HIS A 341 -3.16 7.01 -18.40
N ALA A 342 -2.52 7.53 -19.46
CA ALA A 342 -3.06 8.57 -20.33
C ALA A 342 -3.31 7.99 -21.73
N PHE A 343 -4.57 7.85 -22.11
CA PHE A 343 -4.97 7.37 -23.43
C PHE A 343 -5.47 8.52 -24.31
N ASP A 344 -5.12 8.48 -25.60
CA ASP A 344 -5.69 9.42 -26.56
C ASP A 344 -7.17 9.10 -26.79
N GLY A 345 -8.08 10.04 -26.48
CA GLY A 345 -9.53 9.80 -26.51
C GLY A 345 -10.06 9.37 -27.87
N LYS A 346 -9.42 9.81 -28.96
CA LYS A 346 -9.82 9.46 -30.33
C LYS A 346 -9.33 8.07 -30.74
N THR A 347 -8.11 7.71 -30.38
CA THR A 347 -7.45 6.51 -30.93
C THR A 347 -7.31 5.35 -29.94
N GLY A 348 -7.48 5.60 -28.65
CA GLY A 348 -7.26 4.62 -27.58
C GLY A 348 -5.79 4.29 -27.31
N LYS A 349 -4.85 4.91 -28.04
CA LYS A 349 -3.42 4.66 -27.88
C LYS A 349 -2.92 5.27 -26.57
N GLU A 350 -2.19 4.50 -25.78
CA GLU A 350 -1.49 4.99 -24.59
C GLU A 350 -0.40 6.00 -25.00
N ILE A 351 -0.51 7.23 -24.53
CA ILE A 351 0.43 8.32 -24.79
C ILE A 351 1.63 8.15 -23.86
N TRP A 352 1.33 7.95 -22.59
CA TRP A 352 2.28 7.65 -21.52
C TRP A 352 1.54 7.00 -20.34
N ALA A 353 2.30 6.39 -19.44
CA ALA A 353 1.85 5.96 -18.12
C ALA A 353 2.78 6.54 -17.04
N PHE A 354 2.20 6.96 -15.92
CA PHE A 354 2.93 7.50 -14.77
C PHE A 354 2.87 6.50 -13.62
N VAL A 355 4.01 6.10 -13.10
CA VAL A 355 4.13 5.33 -11.84
C VAL A 355 4.34 6.33 -10.71
N PRO A 356 3.36 6.52 -9.79
CA PRO A 356 3.58 7.37 -8.62
C PRO A 356 4.77 6.86 -7.79
N PRO A 357 5.73 7.72 -7.40
CA PRO A 357 6.94 7.31 -6.71
C PRO A 357 6.69 6.47 -5.44
N PHE A 358 5.65 6.80 -4.69
CA PHE A 358 5.29 6.03 -3.49
C PHE A 358 4.47 4.77 -3.76
N ILE A 359 3.81 4.65 -4.92
CA ILE A 359 3.24 3.38 -5.39
C ILE A 359 4.34 2.45 -5.91
N ALA A 360 5.40 2.98 -6.53
CA ALA A 360 6.55 2.16 -6.90
C ALA A 360 7.06 1.37 -5.69
N SER A 361 7.10 1.99 -4.49
CA SER A 361 7.51 1.31 -3.25
C SER A 361 6.69 0.07 -2.90
N THR A 362 5.46 -0.07 -3.40
CA THR A 362 4.61 -1.25 -3.17
C THR A 362 4.62 -2.25 -4.32
N MET A 363 5.20 -1.94 -5.48
CA MET A 363 5.29 -2.86 -6.62
C MET A 363 6.08 -4.16 -6.36
N PRO A 364 7.12 -4.19 -5.49
CA PRO A 364 7.78 -5.47 -5.13
C PRO A 364 6.80 -6.53 -4.61
N ASN A 365 5.65 -6.11 -4.11
CA ASN A 365 4.59 -6.99 -3.62
C ASN A 365 3.91 -7.81 -4.72
N MET A 366 4.01 -7.40 -5.99
CA MET A 366 3.55 -8.18 -7.15
C MET A 366 4.34 -9.49 -7.29
N VAL A 367 5.61 -9.46 -6.91
CA VAL A 367 6.50 -10.61 -7.05
C VAL A 367 6.15 -11.62 -5.97
N ASN A 368 5.77 -12.82 -6.40
CA ASN A 368 5.47 -13.90 -5.48
C ASN A 368 6.14 -15.20 -5.92
N VAL A 369 7.29 -15.49 -5.31
CA VAL A 369 8.07 -16.69 -5.57
C VAL A 369 7.22 -17.96 -5.53
N ASN A 370 6.19 -18.02 -4.68
CA ASN A 370 5.30 -19.18 -4.57
C ASN A 370 4.43 -19.45 -5.79
N LEU A 371 4.27 -18.44 -6.65
CA LEU A 371 3.49 -18.54 -7.88
C LEU A 371 4.37 -18.93 -9.08
N ASN A 372 5.69 -18.90 -8.93
CA ASN A 372 6.63 -19.53 -9.86
C ASN A 372 6.52 -21.07 -9.71
N ARG A 373 5.64 -21.71 -10.48
CA ARG A 373 5.28 -23.13 -10.33
C ARG A 373 5.70 -23.94 -11.55
N SER A 374 5.67 -25.27 -11.41
CA SER A 374 6.00 -26.17 -12.53
C SER A 374 5.03 -25.95 -13.70
N GLY A 375 5.56 -25.46 -14.83
CA GLY A 375 4.81 -25.25 -16.07
C GLY A 375 3.88 -24.04 -16.07
N VAL A 376 3.92 -23.17 -15.05
CA VAL A 376 3.16 -21.92 -15.03
C VAL A 376 3.72 -20.95 -13.99
N GLY A 377 3.87 -19.69 -14.39
CA GLY A 377 4.24 -18.60 -13.49
C GLY A 377 3.05 -17.86 -12.89
N GLY A 378 3.34 -16.76 -12.21
CA GLY A 378 2.31 -15.93 -11.60
C GLY A 378 2.85 -14.81 -10.73
N SER A 379 1.94 -13.88 -10.41
CA SER A 379 2.15 -12.69 -9.59
C SER A 379 1.02 -12.52 -8.57
N ASN A 380 1.22 -11.64 -7.61
CA ASN A 380 0.17 -11.14 -6.75
C ASN A 380 -0.47 -9.90 -7.35
N ALA A 381 -1.78 -9.94 -7.62
CA ALA A 381 -2.53 -8.71 -7.82
C ALA A 381 -2.30 -7.75 -6.63
N ILE A 382 -1.87 -6.53 -6.94
CA ILE A 382 -1.77 -5.45 -5.96
C ILE A 382 -2.95 -4.49 -6.11
N TYR A 383 -3.06 -3.58 -5.15
CA TYR A 383 -3.78 -2.33 -5.40
C TYR A 383 -2.72 -1.27 -5.68
N GLY A 384 -2.79 -0.65 -6.84
CA GLY A 384 -1.82 0.30 -7.34
C GLY A 384 -2.38 1.72 -7.28
N VAL A 385 -2.66 2.30 -8.44
CA VAL A 385 -3.40 3.56 -8.54
C VAL A 385 -4.90 3.23 -8.57
N ASP A 386 -5.44 2.88 -7.41
CA ASP A 386 -6.81 2.38 -7.28
C ASP A 386 -7.83 3.52 -7.10
N GLY A 387 -7.40 4.72 -6.71
CA GLY A 387 -8.27 5.86 -6.45
C GLY A 387 -8.76 6.56 -7.72
N SER A 388 -9.93 7.20 -7.63
CA SER A 388 -10.49 8.01 -8.72
C SER A 388 -9.71 9.30 -8.92
N VAL A 389 -9.31 9.56 -10.16
CA VAL A 389 -8.54 10.76 -10.51
C VAL A 389 -9.46 11.98 -10.67
N THR A 390 -8.96 13.17 -10.32
CA THR A 390 -9.69 14.44 -10.50
C THR A 390 -8.82 15.45 -11.23
N ALA A 391 -9.34 16.01 -12.32
CA ALA A 391 -8.72 17.14 -13.00
C ALA A 391 -9.39 18.46 -12.58
N HIS A 392 -8.60 19.53 -12.41
CA HIS A 392 -9.12 20.87 -12.10
C HIS A 392 -8.22 21.96 -12.69
N ASP A 393 -8.81 23.02 -13.23
CA ASP A 393 -8.05 24.19 -13.69
C ASP A 393 -7.79 25.14 -12.52
N MET A 394 -6.52 25.41 -12.21
CA MET A 394 -6.09 26.21 -11.08
C MET A 394 -5.25 27.40 -11.51
N PHE A 395 -5.48 28.56 -10.87
CA PHE A 395 -4.66 29.75 -11.08
C PHE A 395 -3.61 29.86 -9.97
N TYR A 396 -2.40 29.39 -10.23
CA TYR A 396 -1.31 29.37 -9.26
C TYR A 396 0.05 29.63 -9.92
N LYS A 397 1.09 29.80 -9.11
CA LYS A 397 2.46 29.89 -9.62
C LYS A 397 3.04 28.47 -9.55
N GLY A 398 3.12 27.81 -10.70
CA GLY A 398 3.79 26.53 -10.86
C GLY A 398 5.28 26.62 -10.50
N PRO A 399 5.94 25.49 -10.22
CA PRO A 399 7.34 25.48 -9.80
C PRO A 399 8.30 26.16 -10.79
N TYR A 400 7.93 26.20 -12.08
CA TYR A 400 8.75 26.73 -13.16
C TYR A 400 8.21 28.05 -13.73
N ASP A 401 7.11 28.54 -13.20
CA ASP A 401 6.51 29.76 -13.72
C ASP A 401 7.23 31.00 -13.17
N LEU A 402 7.32 32.03 -14.01
CA LEU A 402 7.79 33.34 -13.57
C LEU A 402 6.71 34.10 -12.78
N LYS A 403 5.43 33.77 -12.96
CA LYS A 403 4.26 34.43 -12.35
C LYS A 403 3.08 33.46 -12.23
N LYS A 404 2.03 33.82 -11.49
CA LYS A 404 0.80 33.01 -11.46
C LYS A 404 0.16 32.94 -12.85
N GLU A 405 -0.23 31.75 -13.28
CA GLU A 405 -1.00 31.51 -14.49
C GLU A 405 -1.97 30.34 -14.31
N TRP A 406 -2.80 30.11 -15.34
CA TRP A 406 -3.75 28.99 -15.34
C TRP A 406 -3.06 27.71 -15.78
N HIS A 407 -3.34 26.65 -15.05
CA HIS A 407 -2.88 25.29 -15.33
C HIS A 407 -4.03 24.30 -15.14
N THR A 408 -3.98 23.17 -15.83
CA THR A 408 -4.85 22.02 -15.56
C THR A 408 -4.07 21.02 -14.72
N ILE A 409 -4.43 20.87 -13.45
CA ILE A 409 -3.83 19.86 -12.58
C ILE A 409 -4.63 18.55 -12.60
N LEU A 410 -3.97 17.46 -12.28
CA LEU A 410 -4.54 16.14 -12.09
C LEU A 410 -4.11 15.59 -10.72
N MET A 411 -5.07 15.40 -9.84
CA MET A 411 -4.85 14.71 -8.57
C MET A 411 -5.07 13.21 -8.77
N VAL A 412 -4.14 12.42 -8.26
CA VAL A 412 -4.01 10.97 -8.47
C VAL A 412 -4.00 10.27 -7.11
N PRO A 413 -5.17 9.97 -6.54
CA PRO A 413 -5.26 9.25 -5.27
C PRO A 413 -4.90 7.77 -5.43
N TYR A 414 -4.35 7.17 -4.39
CA TYR A 414 -3.90 5.78 -4.41
C TYR A 414 -4.97 4.76 -4.03
N GLY A 415 -6.07 5.18 -3.42
CA GLY A 415 -7.17 4.30 -3.01
C GLY A 415 -6.68 3.22 -2.04
N ARG A 416 -6.88 1.94 -2.39
CA ARG A 416 -6.35 0.81 -1.61
C ARG A 416 -4.84 0.60 -1.72
N GLY A 417 -4.19 1.25 -2.68
CA GLY A 417 -2.74 1.13 -2.91
C GLY A 417 -1.91 1.83 -1.85
N GLY A 418 -2.45 2.84 -1.17
CA GLY A 418 -1.78 3.50 -0.07
C GLY A 418 -2.55 4.69 0.47
N ALA A 419 -2.16 5.15 1.65
CA ALA A 419 -2.68 6.37 2.25
C ALA A 419 -1.96 7.59 1.69
N GLY A 420 -2.20 7.90 0.42
CA GLY A 420 -1.41 8.87 -0.30
C GLY A 420 -2.01 9.25 -1.65
N PHE A 421 -1.35 10.20 -2.30
CA PHE A 421 -1.72 10.69 -3.61
C PHE A 421 -0.52 11.33 -4.31
N SER A 422 -0.64 11.53 -5.62
CA SER A 422 0.26 12.37 -6.42
C SER A 422 -0.51 13.49 -7.08
N VAL A 423 0.16 14.59 -7.39
CA VAL A 423 -0.40 15.69 -8.16
C VAL A 423 0.49 15.97 -9.36
N LEU A 424 -0.14 15.98 -10.53
CA LEU A 424 0.50 16.29 -11.81
C LEU A 424 -0.05 17.60 -12.36
N ASP A 425 0.79 18.34 -13.08
CA ASP A 425 0.35 19.35 -14.04
C ASP A 425 0.22 18.68 -15.40
N ILE A 426 -0.98 18.71 -15.97
CA ILE A 426 -1.30 18.12 -17.28
C ILE A 426 -1.78 19.19 -18.27
N THR A 427 -1.37 20.43 -18.05
CA THR A 427 -1.70 21.55 -18.95
C THR A 427 -1.29 21.24 -20.38
N ASP A 428 -0.07 20.73 -20.54
CA ASP A 428 0.40 20.05 -21.75
C ASP A 428 0.28 18.52 -21.57
N ARG A 429 -0.53 17.87 -22.42
CA ARG A 429 -0.73 16.42 -22.37
C ARG A 429 0.52 15.64 -22.74
N ASP A 430 1.42 16.22 -23.53
CA ASP A 430 2.59 15.54 -24.10
C ASP A 430 3.87 15.83 -23.27
N ALA A 431 3.77 16.70 -22.27
CA ALA A 431 4.83 17.04 -21.31
C ALA A 431 4.26 17.28 -19.90
N PRO A 432 3.57 16.29 -19.29
CA PRO A 432 3.06 16.41 -17.94
C PRO A 432 4.20 16.58 -16.93
N MET A 433 3.90 17.24 -15.81
CA MET A 433 4.87 17.55 -14.77
C MET A 433 4.44 16.97 -13.44
N HIS A 434 5.35 16.31 -12.73
CA HIS A 434 5.13 15.96 -11.34
C HIS A 434 5.27 17.22 -10.46
N LEU A 435 4.25 17.51 -9.64
CA LEU A 435 4.29 18.62 -8.69
C LEU A 435 4.73 18.15 -7.32
N TYR A 436 4.05 17.13 -6.79
CA TYR A 436 4.41 16.49 -5.53
C TYR A 436 3.66 15.17 -5.34
N SER A 437 4.17 14.34 -4.44
CA SER A 437 3.51 13.14 -3.94
C SER A 437 3.53 13.11 -2.43
N VAL A 438 2.52 12.51 -1.81
CA VAL A 438 2.43 12.31 -0.36
C VAL A 438 2.07 10.85 -0.07
N LEU A 439 2.68 10.27 0.97
CA LEU A 439 2.30 8.98 1.53
C LEU A 439 2.38 9.02 3.06
N ASN A 440 1.31 8.62 3.73
CA ASN A 440 1.32 8.27 5.14
C ASN A 440 1.72 6.80 5.31
N ASP A 441 2.97 6.55 5.72
CA ASP A 441 3.45 5.23 6.11
C ASP A 441 3.15 4.99 7.60
N GLY A 442 1.98 4.43 7.88
CA GLY A 442 1.57 4.13 9.25
C GLY A 442 2.36 3.01 9.95
N ILE A 443 3.18 2.26 9.20
CA ILE A 443 4.06 1.22 9.75
C ILE A 443 5.32 1.87 10.30
N GLN A 444 5.99 2.68 9.47
CA GLN A 444 7.16 3.45 9.87
C GLN A 444 6.83 4.70 10.68
N THR A 445 5.55 5.06 10.78
CA THR A 445 5.07 6.21 11.58
C THR A 445 5.56 7.53 10.97
N GLN A 446 5.58 7.58 9.64
CA GLN A 446 6.17 8.67 8.88
C GLN A 446 5.21 9.16 7.80
N VAL A 447 5.22 10.47 7.57
CA VAL A 447 4.68 11.07 6.35
C VAL A 447 5.84 11.33 5.40
N HIS A 448 5.77 10.74 4.21
CA HIS A 448 6.72 10.98 3.13
C HIS A 448 6.14 11.98 2.14
N VAL A 449 6.94 12.96 1.75
CA VAL A 449 6.60 13.95 0.74
C VAL A 449 7.71 13.99 -0.29
N MET A 450 7.35 13.82 -1.56
CA MET A 450 8.27 14.06 -2.68
C MET A 450 7.88 15.36 -3.37
N ASP A 451 8.85 16.27 -3.54
CA ASP A 451 8.63 17.53 -4.26
C ASP A 451 8.87 17.40 -5.79
N HIS A 452 8.61 18.48 -6.52
CA HIS A 452 8.81 18.57 -7.97
C HIS A 452 10.27 18.39 -8.43
N ASN A 453 11.26 18.46 -7.52
CA ASN A 453 12.67 18.20 -7.82
C ASN A 453 13.07 16.73 -7.58
N GLY A 454 12.18 15.93 -6.99
CA GLY A 454 12.43 14.53 -6.64
C GLY A 454 13.11 14.40 -5.28
N THR A 455 13.10 15.45 -4.46
CA THR A 455 13.57 15.39 -3.08
C THR A 455 12.51 14.72 -2.24
N ILE A 456 12.87 13.63 -1.56
CA ILE A 456 11.99 12.97 -0.59
C ILE A 456 12.33 13.47 0.81
N SER A 457 11.34 14.02 1.48
CA SER A 457 11.38 14.37 2.91
C SER A 457 10.49 13.40 3.68
N SER A 458 10.96 12.91 4.82
CA SER A 458 10.19 12.01 5.69
C SER A 458 10.07 12.63 7.08
N TYR A 459 8.85 12.67 7.60
CA TYR A 459 8.53 13.32 8.85
C TYR A 459 7.90 12.32 9.82
N ASP A 460 8.58 12.05 10.93
CA ASP A 460 8.04 11.21 12.00
C ASP A 460 6.80 11.86 12.62
N TYR A 461 5.83 11.04 13.00
CA TYR A 461 4.62 11.51 13.66
C TYR A 461 4.25 10.68 14.87
N ILE A 462 3.59 11.33 15.83
CA ILE A 462 3.13 10.70 17.06
C ILE A 462 1.76 10.07 16.80
N LYS A 463 1.65 8.74 16.95
CA LYS A 463 0.39 7.99 16.78
C LYS A 463 -0.62 8.31 17.87
N LYS A 464 -1.90 7.96 17.62
CA LYS A 464 -3.00 8.13 18.59
C LYS A 464 -3.21 6.93 19.52
N ILE A 465 -2.67 5.75 19.21
CA ILE A 465 -2.94 4.52 19.95
C ILE A 465 -1.62 3.80 20.23
N TYR A 466 -1.42 3.40 21.48
CA TYR A 466 -0.28 2.64 21.96
C TYR A 466 -0.78 1.44 22.76
N ASP A 467 -0.27 0.26 22.46
CA ASP A 467 -0.48 -0.92 23.29
C ASP A 467 0.56 -0.99 24.42
N LEU A 468 0.40 -1.95 25.34
CA LEU A 468 1.37 -2.15 26.43
C LEU A 468 2.79 -2.42 25.91
N ALA A 469 2.93 -3.05 24.75
CA ALA A 469 4.22 -3.37 24.14
C ALA A 469 4.99 -2.12 23.70
N SER A 470 4.30 -1.00 23.45
CA SER A 470 4.88 0.27 23.01
C SER A 470 5.57 1.06 24.14
N PHE A 471 5.45 0.66 25.40
CA PHE A 471 6.06 1.35 26.53
C PHE A 471 7.52 0.96 26.72
N PHE A 472 8.32 1.89 27.25
CA PHE A 472 9.77 1.75 27.40
C PHE A 472 10.17 0.49 28.18
N GLU A 473 9.47 0.20 29.28
CA GLU A 473 9.74 -0.98 30.09
C GLU A 473 9.48 -2.27 29.31
N SER A 474 8.39 -2.33 28.53
CA SER A 474 8.04 -3.47 27.66
C SER A 474 9.06 -3.68 26.55
N ILE A 475 9.49 -2.61 25.88
CA ILE A 475 10.51 -2.65 24.84
C ILE A 475 11.84 -3.15 25.43
N THR A 476 12.20 -2.70 26.63
CA THR A 476 13.45 -3.10 27.31
C THR A 476 13.44 -4.58 27.65
N VAL A 477 12.38 -5.09 28.29
CA VAL A 477 12.33 -6.52 28.63
C VAL A 477 12.20 -7.43 27.40
N SER A 478 11.64 -6.92 26.29
CA SER A 478 11.62 -7.66 25.00
C SER A 478 12.99 -7.78 24.34
N SER A 479 13.90 -6.83 24.60
CA SER A 479 15.23 -6.80 23.99
C SER A 479 16.33 -7.39 24.91
N ASN A 480 16.05 -7.55 26.20
CA ASN A 480 16.98 -8.09 27.20
C ASN A 480 17.51 -9.49 26.86
N ASN A 481 16.68 -10.39 26.32
CA ASN A 481 17.04 -11.76 25.92
C ASN A 481 17.80 -12.57 26.99
N LYS A 482 17.45 -12.44 28.27
CA LYS A 482 18.13 -13.11 29.39
C LYS A 482 17.66 -14.54 29.65
N GLY A 483 16.51 -14.93 29.11
CA GLY A 483 15.87 -16.23 29.34
C GLY A 483 15.18 -16.38 30.71
N ASP A 484 15.12 -15.32 31.52
CA ASP A 484 14.43 -15.28 32.82
C ASP A 484 13.09 -14.56 32.68
N LEU A 485 11.97 -15.29 32.74
CA LEU A 485 10.61 -14.74 32.60
C LEU A 485 9.93 -14.48 33.95
N THR A 486 10.71 -14.41 35.04
CA THR A 486 10.21 -14.02 36.35
C THR A 486 9.89 -12.54 36.35
N CYS A 487 8.62 -12.17 36.52
CA CYS A 487 8.21 -10.77 36.48
C CYS A 487 8.72 -10.01 37.70
N LYS A 488 9.38 -8.88 37.45
CA LYS A 488 9.91 -8.00 38.49
C LYS A 488 9.50 -6.55 38.24
N SER A 489 9.63 -5.73 39.27
CA SER A 489 9.39 -4.28 39.20
C SER A 489 10.49 -3.51 38.47
N ASP A 490 11.61 -4.17 38.16
CA ASP A 490 12.73 -3.63 37.38
C ASP A 490 12.90 -4.42 36.09
N GLN A 491 13.71 -3.89 35.16
CA GLN A 491 14.01 -4.53 33.88
C GLN A 491 15.18 -5.53 34.00
N SER A 492 15.40 -6.14 35.18
CA SER A 492 16.51 -7.08 35.38
C SER A 492 16.26 -8.44 34.71
N THR A 493 15.02 -8.76 34.36
CA THR A 493 14.57 -10.00 33.70
C THR A 493 13.91 -9.70 32.34
N ASP A 494 13.36 -10.72 31.69
CA ASP A 494 12.56 -10.62 30.46
C ASP A 494 11.05 -10.51 30.74
N CYS A 495 10.65 -10.26 32.00
CA CYS A 495 9.27 -9.90 32.35
C CYS A 495 9.21 -8.70 33.29
N GLN A 496 8.35 -7.73 32.97
CA GLN A 496 8.06 -6.58 33.81
C GLN A 496 6.72 -6.77 34.52
N GLU A 497 6.67 -6.47 35.82
CA GLU A 497 5.44 -6.28 36.59
C GLU A 497 5.46 -4.88 37.23
N SER A 498 4.60 -3.98 36.75
CA SER A 498 4.62 -2.58 37.17
C SER A 498 3.24 -1.93 37.12
N ASN A 499 3.03 -0.96 38.00
CA ASN A 499 1.92 -0.01 37.89
C ASN A 499 2.35 1.32 37.26
N VAL A 500 3.65 1.47 36.94
CA VAL A 500 4.24 2.64 36.29
C VAL A 500 4.79 2.24 34.93
N TRP A 501 4.38 2.96 33.89
CA TRP A 501 4.76 2.68 32.51
C TRP A 501 5.13 3.98 31.80
N THR A 502 6.24 4.01 31.09
CA THR A 502 6.79 5.21 30.47
C THR A 502 6.62 5.15 28.95
N LEU A 503 5.86 6.10 28.40
CA LEU A 503 5.64 6.25 26.97
C LEU A 503 6.63 7.27 26.41
N ASP A 504 7.25 6.93 25.29
CA ASP A 504 8.15 7.78 24.50
C ASP A 504 7.40 8.88 23.72
N VAL A 505 6.56 9.61 24.42
CA VAL A 505 5.79 10.75 23.93
C VAL A 505 5.82 11.80 25.04
N PRO A 506 6.47 12.95 24.86
CA PRO A 506 6.56 13.96 25.91
C PRO A 506 5.26 14.77 26.04
N ASN A 507 5.16 15.56 27.12
CA ASN A 507 4.16 16.60 27.31
C ASN A 507 2.68 16.15 27.29
N LEU A 508 2.38 14.87 27.50
CA LEU A 508 1.01 14.42 27.65
C LEU A 508 0.48 14.78 29.04
N SER A 509 -0.78 15.22 29.09
CA SER A 509 -1.52 15.42 30.32
C SER A 509 -2.59 14.35 30.50
N LYS A 510 -3.17 14.26 31.70
CA LYS A 510 -4.31 13.36 31.96
C LYS A 510 -5.52 13.67 31.07
N SER A 511 -5.71 14.93 30.66
CA SER A 511 -6.80 15.30 29.75
C SER A 511 -6.58 14.78 28.33
N ASP A 512 -5.32 14.60 27.90
CA ASP A 512 -4.98 14.13 26.56
C ASP A 512 -5.19 12.63 26.39
N VAL A 513 -5.29 11.87 27.48
CA VAL A 513 -5.18 10.40 27.45
C VAL A 513 -6.46 9.72 27.93
N SER A 514 -6.79 8.59 27.32
CA SER A 514 -7.73 7.59 27.85
C SER A 514 -7.12 6.20 27.78
N ILE A 515 -7.33 5.39 28.82
CA ILE A 515 -6.74 4.05 28.93
C ILE A 515 -7.87 3.02 28.92
N LEU A 516 -7.69 1.94 28.16
CA LEU A 516 -8.46 0.70 28.24
C LEU A 516 -7.58 -0.37 28.88
N ILE A 517 -8.13 -1.15 29.80
CA ILE A 517 -7.51 -2.37 30.32
C ILE A 517 -8.52 -3.50 30.18
N ASP A 518 -8.13 -4.59 29.54
CA ASP A 518 -9.03 -5.70 29.18
C ASP A 518 -10.29 -5.18 28.46
N ASP A 519 -10.08 -4.27 27.50
CA ASP A 519 -11.09 -3.56 26.70
C ASP A 519 -12.12 -2.73 27.50
N LYS A 520 -11.82 -2.44 28.78
CA LYS A 520 -12.69 -1.64 29.66
C LYS A 520 -12.05 -0.29 29.99
N PRO A 521 -12.81 0.82 29.97
CA PRO A 521 -12.31 2.12 30.36
C PRO A 521 -11.71 2.12 31.77
N TYR A 522 -10.49 2.63 31.89
CA TYR A 522 -9.76 2.73 33.14
C TYR A 522 -9.46 4.21 33.46
N THR A 523 -10.04 4.72 34.55
CA THR A 523 -10.01 6.17 34.89
C THR A 523 -9.05 6.51 36.03
N ASN A 524 -8.65 5.50 36.81
CA ASN A 524 -7.85 5.68 38.02
C ASN A 524 -6.34 5.63 37.75
N PHE A 525 -5.85 6.63 37.03
CA PHE A 525 -4.44 6.79 36.68
C PHE A 525 -3.97 8.24 36.84
N THR A 526 -2.66 8.44 36.87
CA THR A 526 -2.01 9.76 36.78
C THR A 526 -1.03 9.79 35.62
N VAL A 527 -0.77 10.99 35.13
CA VAL A 527 0.13 11.27 34.01
C VAL A 527 1.13 12.32 34.46
N LYS A 528 2.43 12.09 34.27
CA LYS A 528 3.50 13.00 34.66
C LYS A 528 4.60 13.06 33.61
N ALA A 529 5.31 14.19 33.55
CA ALA A 529 6.53 14.27 32.77
C ALA A 529 7.61 13.34 33.34
N SER A 530 8.35 12.68 32.46
CA SER A 530 9.44 11.77 32.81
C SER A 530 10.54 11.85 31.73
N THR A 531 11.54 10.98 31.83
CA THR A 531 12.61 10.85 30.84
C THR A 531 12.92 9.38 30.63
N ILE A 532 13.19 8.98 29.40
CA ILE A 532 13.75 7.66 29.09
C ILE A 532 15.22 7.80 28.72
N THR A 533 16.02 6.79 29.08
CA THR A 533 17.44 6.73 28.72
C THR A 533 17.66 5.57 27.77
N ILE A 534 18.03 5.89 26.54
CA ILE A 534 18.43 4.93 25.52
C ILE A 534 19.93 4.62 25.73
N PRO A 535 20.32 3.35 25.93
CA PRO A 535 21.72 2.96 26.05
C PRO A 535 22.53 3.34 24.80
N ALA A 536 23.84 3.52 24.96
CA ALA A 536 24.72 3.70 23.81
C ALA A 536 24.71 2.46 22.90
N PRO A 537 24.79 2.63 21.57
CA PRO A 537 24.92 1.50 20.65
C PRO A 537 26.17 0.66 20.98
N PRO A 538 26.15 -0.66 20.75
CA PRO A 538 27.33 -1.52 20.93
C PRO A 538 28.54 -1.08 20.10
N SER A 539 28.30 -0.39 18.98
CA SER A 539 29.31 0.19 18.08
C SER A 539 30.00 1.46 18.63
N GLY A 540 29.65 1.90 19.84
CA GLY A 540 30.15 3.14 20.47
C GLY A 540 29.17 4.31 20.37
N GLY A 541 29.26 5.24 21.32
CA GLY A 541 28.38 6.41 21.46
C GLY A 541 28.13 6.80 22.92
N GLN A 542 27.33 7.83 23.16
CA GLN A 542 26.82 8.17 24.49
C GLN A 542 25.36 7.75 24.63
N ALA A 543 24.95 7.37 25.84
CA ALA A 543 23.55 7.15 26.16
C ALA A 543 22.76 8.45 25.93
N GLN A 544 21.55 8.34 25.38
CA GLN A 544 20.70 9.49 25.10
C GLN A 544 19.54 9.51 26.07
N THR A 545 19.40 10.60 26.83
CA THR A 545 18.23 10.85 27.66
C THR A 545 17.29 11.78 26.90
N LYS A 546 16.01 11.40 26.81
CA LYS A 546 14.98 12.23 26.17
C LYS A 546 13.71 12.36 27.01
N PRO A 547 12.98 13.49 26.89
CA PRO A 547 11.70 13.68 27.56
C PRO A 547 10.67 12.62 27.17
N ALA A 548 9.84 12.21 28.13
CA ALA A 548 8.84 11.16 28.00
C ALA A 548 7.64 11.44 28.92
N THR A 549 6.63 10.58 28.86
CA THR A 549 5.47 10.63 29.75
C THR A 549 5.37 9.36 30.59
N GLU A 550 5.31 9.51 31.91
CA GLU A 550 5.00 8.43 32.83
C GLU A 550 3.48 8.32 33.05
N ILE A 551 2.98 7.10 32.97
CA ILE A 551 1.61 6.72 33.31
C ILE A 551 1.64 5.85 34.55
N THR A 552 1.07 6.33 35.66
CA THR A 552 0.92 5.55 36.89
C THR A 552 -0.51 5.11 37.06
N LEU A 553 -0.75 3.80 37.07
CA LEU A 553 -2.02 3.16 37.39
C LEU A 553 -2.20 3.06 38.92
N ILE A 554 -3.33 3.54 39.43
CA ILE A 554 -3.64 3.52 40.87
C ILE A 554 -4.47 2.27 41.17
N ASN A 555 -3.99 1.39 42.07
CA ASN A 555 -4.64 0.13 42.44
C ASN A 555 -4.71 -0.92 41.32
N LYS A 556 -3.82 -0.84 40.33
CA LYS A 556 -3.70 -1.83 39.26
C LYS A 556 -2.23 -1.97 38.87
N THR A 557 -1.77 -3.22 38.80
CA THR A 557 -0.44 -3.59 38.32
C THR A 557 -0.62 -4.40 37.05
N LEU A 558 0.22 -4.17 36.05
CA LEU A 558 0.22 -4.91 34.80
C LEU A 558 1.49 -5.76 34.70
N LYS A 559 1.38 -6.84 33.94
CA LYS A 559 2.50 -7.73 33.61
C LYS A 559 2.75 -7.67 32.11
N PHE A 560 4.02 -7.66 31.72
CA PHE A 560 4.41 -7.78 30.33
C PHE A 560 5.58 -8.75 30.21
N TYR A 561 5.38 -9.82 29.45
CA TYR A 561 6.40 -10.79 29.11
C TYR A 561 7.05 -10.40 27.78
N GLY A 562 8.36 -10.13 27.81
CA GLY A 562 9.17 -9.77 26.63
C GLY A 562 9.40 -10.93 25.65
N ALA A 563 9.08 -12.16 26.08
CA ALA A 563 9.05 -13.33 25.23
C ALA A 563 7.96 -14.29 25.71
N ASP A 564 7.52 -15.22 24.85
CA ASP A 564 6.49 -16.21 25.22
C ASP A 564 6.90 -16.98 26.50
N PRO A 565 6.16 -16.84 27.63
CA PRO A 565 6.45 -17.51 28.89
C PRO A 565 6.11 -19.00 28.91
N CYS A 566 5.33 -19.46 27.93
CA CYS A 566 4.85 -20.83 27.80
C CYS A 566 5.75 -21.70 26.90
N ALA A 567 6.74 -21.07 26.29
CA ALA A 567 7.81 -21.61 25.47
C ALA A 567 8.38 -22.98 25.89
N SER A 568 8.61 -23.18 27.19
CA SER A 568 9.30 -24.35 27.74
C SER A 568 8.36 -25.50 28.14
N ASN A 569 7.04 -25.29 28.13
CA ASN A 569 6.05 -26.30 28.51
C ASN A 569 4.82 -26.32 27.58
N PRO A 570 4.99 -26.71 26.30
CA PRO A 570 3.95 -26.61 25.27
C PRO A 570 2.75 -27.57 25.46
N ASN A 571 2.77 -28.45 26.47
CA ASN A 571 1.74 -29.47 26.71
C ASN A 571 0.94 -29.27 28.00
N ALA A 572 1.27 -28.27 28.81
CA ALA A 572 0.51 -27.89 30.01
C ALA A 572 -0.37 -26.67 29.72
N ALA A 573 -1.51 -26.56 30.40
CA ALA A 573 -2.30 -25.33 30.41
C ALA A 573 -1.45 -24.22 31.05
N CYS A 574 -0.83 -23.39 30.21
CA CYS A 574 -0.02 -22.27 30.64
C CYS A 574 -0.92 -21.03 30.71
N ASN A 575 -1.18 -20.55 31.93
CA ASN A 575 -2.05 -19.41 32.20
C ASN A 575 -1.22 -18.11 32.39
N LEU A 576 -0.08 -17.99 31.71
CA LEU A 576 0.80 -16.83 31.79
C LEU A 576 0.65 -16.00 30.52
N GLU A 577 0.12 -14.80 30.65
CA GLU A 577 -0.10 -13.86 29.55
C GLU A 577 0.22 -12.44 29.97
N SER A 578 0.67 -11.63 29.01
CA SER A 578 0.81 -10.19 29.22
C SER A 578 -0.57 -9.56 29.43
N SER A 579 -0.64 -8.57 30.30
CA SER A 579 -1.86 -7.80 30.50
C SER A 579 -2.25 -7.03 29.25
N ASN A 580 -3.56 -6.92 28.98
CA ASN A 580 -4.06 -6.14 27.85
C ASN A 580 -4.29 -4.68 28.28
N MET A 581 -3.55 -3.75 27.69
CA MET A 581 -3.73 -2.31 27.87
C MET A 581 -3.62 -1.61 26.51
N ALA A 582 -4.52 -0.65 26.29
CA ALA A 582 -4.42 0.32 25.20
C ALA A 582 -4.50 1.74 25.76
N LEU A 583 -3.54 2.58 25.39
CA LEU A 583 -3.51 4.01 25.65
C LEU A 583 -3.92 4.74 24.36
N HIS A 584 -4.97 5.55 24.45
CA HIS A 584 -5.43 6.43 23.37
C HIS A 584 -5.09 7.87 23.71
N ILE A 585 -4.40 8.57 22.81
CA ILE A 585 -4.28 10.02 22.81
C ILE A 585 -5.51 10.58 22.09
N LYS A 586 -6.25 11.46 22.78
CA LYS A 586 -7.52 11.98 22.31
C LYS A 586 -7.33 12.86 21.06
N PRO A 587 -8.28 12.81 20.10
CA PRO A 587 -8.29 13.73 18.96
C PRO A 587 -8.23 15.19 19.40
N GLY A 588 -7.42 16.01 18.73
CA GLY A 588 -7.25 17.43 19.04
C GLY A 588 -6.17 17.75 20.07
N SER A 589 -5.46 16.75 20.61
CA SER A 589 -4.23 17.02 21.34
C SER A 589 -3.17 17.56 20.37
N ALA A 590 -2.52 18.67 20.73
CA ALA A 590 -1.41 19.24 19.94
C ALA A 590 -0.14 18.39 19.95
N GLN A 591 -0.20 17.19 20.55
CA GLN A 591 0.92 16.26 20.70
C GLN A 591 0.82 15.05 19.76
N THR A 592 -0.12 15.04 18.80
CA THR A 592 -0.23 13.97 17.78
C THR A 592 0.09 14.52 16.40
N GLY A 593 0.46 13.62 15.49
CA GLY A 593 0.75 13.99 14.10
C GLY A 593 2.19 14.50 13.91
N VAL A 594 2.44 15.11 12.75
CA VAL A 594 3.76 15.65 12.38
C VAL A 594 3.94 17.02 13.06
N LEU A 595 4.71 17.05 14.16
CA LEU A 595 4.89 18.27 14.93
C LEU A 595 6.00 19.18 14.40
N THR A 596 7.02 18.61 13.75
CA THR A 596 8.19 19.35 13.29
C THR A 596 7.89 20.19 12.04
N GLN A 597 6.98 19.71 11.19
CA GLN A 597 6.51 20.37 9.97
C GLN A 597 4.98 20.21 9.83
N PRO A 598 4.18 20.98 10.61
CA PRO A 598 2.73 20.83 10.64
C PRO A 598 2.03 21.04 9.30
N GLU A 599 2.63 21.79 8.37
CA GLU A 599 2.13 21.97 7.00
C GLU A 599 2.11 20.67 6.17
N TYR A 600 2.86 19.65 6.60
CA TYR A 600 2.90 18.31 6.00
C TYR A 600 2.28 17.25 6.94
N ASP A 601 1.44 17.64 7.88
CA ASP A 601 0.77 16.68 8.75
C ASP A 601 -0.35 15.92 7.99
N TYR A 602 0.06 14.86 7.32
CA TYR A 602 -0.81 13.86 6.70
C TYR A 602 -0.87 12.57 7.54
N SER A 603 -0.54 12.61 8.83
CA SER A 603 -0.54 11.44 9.71
C SER A 603 -1.92 10.78 9.86
N GLU A 604 -2.98 11.55 9.62
CA GLU A 604 -4.37 11.08 9.62
C GLU A 604 -4.88 10.68 8.24
N LEU A 605 -4.07 10.86 7.19
CA LEU A 605 -4.46 10.46 5.85
C LEU A 605 -4.67 8.94 5.83
N GLY A 606 -5.89 8.51 5.51
CA GLY A 606 -6.23 7.12 5.27
C GLY A 606 -6.07 6.75 3.80
N GLY A 607 -6.53 5.55 3.43
CA GLY A 607 -6.68 5.21 2.00
C GLY A 607 -7.56 6.27 1.33
N THR A 608 -7.17 6.75 0.16
CA THR A 608 -7.85 7.87 -0.51
C THR A 608 -8.90 7.33 -1.49
N TRP A 609 -9.99 6.78 -0.96
CA TRP A 609 -10.98 6.03 -1.73
C TRP A 609 -11.92 6.93 -2.53
N SER A 610 -12.26 8.10 -1.98
CA SER A 610 -13.21 9.01 -2.61
C SER A 610 -12.53 9.87 -3.67
N SER A 611 -13.23 10.14 -4.78
CA SER A 611 -12.80 11.11 -5.78
C SER A 611 -12.64 12.48 -5.12
N PRO A 612 -11.44 13.08 -5.10
CA PRO A 612 -11.21 14.35 -4.41
C PRO A 612 -11.99 15.47 -5.10
N ARG A 613 -12.38 16.47 -4.31
CA ARG A 613 -12.98 17.71 -4.82
C ARG A 613 -12.01 18.85 -4.59
N ILE A 614 -11.63 19.53 -5.66
CA ILE A 614 -10.78 20.71 -5.58
C ILE A 614 -11.68 21.93 -5.61
N ILE A 615 -11.57 22.77 -4.58
CA ILE A 615 -12.33 24.01 -4.46
C ILE A 615 -11.39 25.15 -4.11
N ARG A 616 -11.80 26.38 -4.44
CA ARG A 616 -11.15 27.59 -3.97
C ARG A 616 -11.91 28.10 -2.75
N MET A 617 -11.21 28.31 -1.63
CA MET A 617 -11.82 28.75 -0.38
C MET A 617 -11.06 29.91 0.28
N PRO A 618 -11.77 30.79 1.02
CA PRO A 618 -11.12 31.85 1.81
C PRO A 618 -10.24 31.28 2.92
N ASN A 619 -9.13 31.95 3.22
CA ASN A 619 -8.14 31.45 4.17
C ASN A 619 -8.18 32.13 5.55
N LYS A 620 -8.94 33.23 5.72
CA LYS A 620 -9.11 33.93 7.02
C LYS A 620 -10.45 33.69 7.71
N GLY A 621 -11.25 32.75 7.21
CA GLY A 621 -12.52 32.35 7.82
C GLY A 621 -13.70 33.29 7.51
N PRO A 622 -14.78 33.26 8.31
CA PRO A 622 -16.01 34.00 8.01
C PRO A 622 -15.80 35.51 7.88
N GLY A 623 -16.31 36.09 6.79
CA GLY A 623 -16.19 37.53 6.51
C GLY A 623 -14.94 37.93 5.71
N ASP A 624 -14.09 36.98 5.34
CA ASP A 624 -13.01 37.19 4.38
C ASP A 624 -13.58 37.50 2.98
N ASN A 625 -13.19 38.63 2.43
CA ASN A 625 -13.64 39.13 1.12
C ASN A 625 -12.46 39.32 0.14
N ASN A 626 -11.24 38.93 0.53
CA ASN A 626 -10.05 39.13 -0.30
C ASN A 626 -9.82 37.94 -1.24
N LEU A 627 -10.47 37.96 -2.42
CA LEU A 627 -10.35 36.85 -3.37
C LEU A 627 -8.91 36.53 -3.82
N GLU A 628 -7.96 37.46 -3.66
CA GLU A 628 -6.56 37.30 -4.09
C GLU A 628 -5.71 36.41 -3.16
N ASP A 629 -6.12 36.24 -1.89
CA ASP A 629 -5.45 35.34 -0.93
C ASP A 629 -6.20 34.01 -0.70
N ASP A 630 -7.37 33.82 -1.33
CA ASP A 630 -8.05 32.53 -1.37
C ASP A 630 -7.09 31.41 -1.82
N ILE A 631 -7.23 30.25 -1.18
CA ILE A 631 -6.41 29.06 -1.43
C ILE A 631 -7.22 27.98 -2.13
N TYR A 632 -6.54 27.15 -2.93
CA TYR A 632 -7.14 25.93 -3.43
C TYR A 632 -6.98 24.82 -2.40
N VAL A 633 -8.05 24.09 -2.15
CA VAL A 633 -8.09 22.98 -1.20
C VAL A 633 -8.68 21.76 -1.90
N ALA A 634 -7.94 20.65 -1.80
CA ALA A 634 -8.45 19.34 -2.16
C ALA A 634 -9.11 18.72 -0.93
N ILE A 635 -10.41 18.46 -1.03
CA ILE A 635 -11.18 17.72 -0.04
C ILE A 635 -11.14 16.26 -0.45
N MET A 636 -10.48 15.44 0.38
CA MET A 636 -10.44 13.98 0.26
C MET A 636 -11.40 13.35 1.26
N GLY A 637 -11.98 12.21 0.90
CA GLY A 637 -12.96 11.49 1.71
C GLY A 637 -12.68 10.01 1.83
#